data_AF-A0A3B9KAS4-F1
#
_entry.id   AF-A0A3B9KAS4-F1
#
_cell.length_a   1.000
_cell.length_b   1.000
_cell.length_c   1.000
_cell.angle_alpha   90.00
_cell.angle_beta   90.00
_cell.angle_gamma   90.00
#
_symmetry.space_group_name_H-M   'P 1'
#
loop_
_entity.id
_entity.type
_entity.pdbx_description
1 polymer ?
#
loop_
_entity_poly.entity_id
_entity_poly.type
_entity_poly.pdbx_seq_one_letter_code
_entity_poly.pdbx_strand_id
1 'polypeptide(L)'
;MRRGENKQMSRYCLKSTSPRGNGFYVLLLVVGVLIAQGLMWPAVTFASARDGGYQFGNGQALDRASVSVVRLVVRYTSVTPVAGCTRSMTGLGVLVGSWAATPSSPVFSDWILTDGSLVDPNGISCGAGKPLEQLNSIQIYLNNAYTLNPVGQTLKSLQCRSGSCTDGATTLPITCQDSSPCAKGVVLVSFHTPVLEPFIDMAQADQATPGPQGVELIGSGAASPPRSVEQAAQFLTPTQVAPDDPTNEPGMPIVNSTGQLLDMNTKQLDTGQSIRTFVNAIIAPAPLQPLNTNRLHDNWNQGITAFYSNDFISAQSDFIRAGAANAQFQAPTAFLKLPQVKSVVTPTSSGRPNQTPTTIGTSTSPANHVGPFVIPDVIFAWFPWIIFGAILLMVILVFIIVMVIRRQVRHGRELAAFEKEQAAAEKKAVQEVQSQQAQQALQPAVVNANGPANSANLHAQPKTDLRCPNCGGPVNASDNFCSQCRSPLVLSDSGLNVRLAMPQEPVQVPAGSAPQPVPAGLVPSSSIYDQPTREMSPSELKTGQADLEKTQLYAGEMAKNVQLPIERYSGRNMSLVVGTRSNPGIKRQHKPNEDSLFAAQGERVHDSQTQQFGLFVVADGMGGHAKGQDASRLAIQIISEEVLPKISGNDPLNDDALVQILVDGVQHANVAVHQRNMEQRADMGTTITAALIVGATAYVANVGDSRTYLYRKPTGLTKITNDHSVVASLVDAGIIQPDDIYTHPKRNQIYRSLGEKPMVDVDSFKVALQPEDKLLLCTDGLWDMVRDPSIEQILNTVPDPSQTGNALIKAALEGGGEDNVSVIVVHITEATQRTGMTGVQLLARPESPQWPPA
;
A
#
# COMPACT_ATOMS: atom_id res chain seq x y z
N MET A 1 -80.48 -32.65 7.19
CA MET A 1 -81.05 -33.74 8.02
C MET A 1 -79.93 -34.73 8.38
N ARG A 2 -80.18 -35.61 9.38
CA ARG A 2 -79.50 -36.90 9.75
C ARG A 2 -78.17 -37.30 9.06
N ARG A 3 -77.10 -37.56 9.85
CA ARG A 3 -76.54 -38.89 10.26
C ARG A 3 -76.11 -39.79 9.08
N GLY A 4 -74.84 -40.21 8.99
CA GLY A 4 -74.26 -41.42 9.65
C GLY A 4 -73.73 -42.36 8.53
N GLU A 5 -72.91 -43.40 8.70
CA GLU A 5 -72.22 -44.09 9.81
C GLU A 5 -70.87 -44.65 9.25
N ASN A 6 -69.71 -44.60 9.91
CA ASN A 6 -69.21 -45.38 11.07
C ASN A 6 -68.83 -46.85 10.78
N LYS A 7 -67.50 -47.19 10.69
CA LYS A 7 -66.80 -48.51 10.85
C LYS A 7 -65.42 -48.53 10.12
N GLN A 8 -64.37 -49.29 10.51
CA GLN A 8 -63.98 -49.88 11.80
C GLN A 8 -62.47 -50.27 11.84
N MET A 9 -61.77 -50.00 12.95
CA MET A 9 -60.62 -50.70 13.56
C MET A 9 -59.42 -51.31 12.76
N SER A 10 -58.21 -51.00 13.27
CA SER A 10 -57.12 -51.96 13.63
C SER A 10 -56.30 -52.64 12.51
N ARG A 11 -54.97 -52.77 12.55
CA ARG A 11 -53.88 -52.38 13.49
C ARG A 11 -52.54 -52.50 12.74
N TYR A 12 -51.53 -51.71 13.07
CA TYR A 12 -50.17 -52.21 13.38
C TYR A 12 -49.41 -51.15 14.20
N CYS A 13 -48.40 -51.56 14.95
CA CYS A 13 -47.76 -50.74 15.99
C CYS A 13 -46.29 -50.51 15.68
N LEU A 14 -45.84 -49.24 15.68
CA LEU A 14 -44.43 -48.87 15.67
C LEU A 14 -44.08 -48.10 16.95
N LYS A 15 -43.16 -48.69 17.72
CA LYS A 15 -42.84 -48.29 19.10
C LYS A 15 -41.68 -47.29 19.09
N SER A 16 -42.00 -46.01 18.97
CA SER A 16 -41.01 -44.91 18.99
C SER A 16 -40.33 -44.80 20.36
N THR A 17 -39.15 -45.40 20.52
CA THR A 17 -38.26 -45.19 21.67
C THR A 17 -37.35 -43.99 21.39
N SER A 18 -37.59 -42.87 22.08
CA SER A 18 -36.76 -41.66 21.98
C SER A 18 -35.45 -41.83 22.78
N PRO A 19 -34.26 -41.68 22.15
CA PRO A 19 -33.00 -41.63 22.87
C PRO A 19 -32.79 -40.24 23.49
N ARG A 20 -33.15 -40.09 24.76
CA ARG A 20 -32.64 -38.99 25.59
C ARG A 20 -31.13 -39.18 25.81
N GLY A 21 -30.35 -38.13 25.59
CA GLY A 21 -28.94 -38.07 25.99
C GLY A 21 -28.00 -37.60 24.88
N ASN A 22 -27.78 -36.29 24.82
CA ASN A 22 -26.57 -35.66 24.25
C ASN A 22 -26.59 -34.13 24.49
N GLY A 23 -27.74 -33.48 24.28
CA GLY A 23 -27.89 -32.02 24.39
C GLY A 23 -27.48 -31.42 25.75
N PHE A 24 -27.65 -32.15 26.86
CA PHE A 24 -27.26 -31.68 28.19
C PHE A 24 -25.72 -31.53 28.34
N TYR A 25 -24.95 -32.43 27.73
CA TYR A 25 -23.48 -32.36 27.75
C TYR A 25 -22.96 -31.27 26.80
N VAL A 26 -23.61 -31.06 25.65
CA VAL A 26 -23.29 -29.93 24.75
C VAL A 26 -23.57 -28.59 25.43
N LEU A 27 -24.69 -28.46 26.14
CA LEU A 27 -25.03 -27.24 26.88
C LEU A 27 -24.01 -26.94 27.99
N LEU A 28 -23.59 -27.95 28.76
CA LEU A 28 -22.54 -27.81 29.77
C LEU A 28 -21.19 -27.42 29.17
N LEU A 29 -20.82 -27.96 28.00
CA LEU A 29 -19.60 -27.57 27.28
C LEU A 29 -19.65 -26.10 26.81
N VAL A 30 -20.77 -25.67 26.21
CA VAL A 30 -20.94 -24.29 25.75
C VAL A 30 -20.94 -23.30 26.93
N VAL A 31 -21.64 -23.61 28.02
CA VAL A 31 -21.62 -22.77 29.23
C VAL A 31 -20.23 -22.73 29.86
N GLY A 32 -19.51 -23.86 29.89
CA GLY A 32 -18.12 -23.91 30.37
C GLY A 32 -17.17 -23.05 29.54
N VAL A 33 -17.29 -23.09 28.21
CA VAL A 33 -16.50 -22.25 27.29
C VAL A 33 -16.84 -20.76 27.45
N LEU A 34 -18.12 -20.40 27.58
CA LEU A 34 -18.54 -19.00 27.78
C LEU A 34 -18.05 -18.44 29.12
N ILE A 35 -18.09 -19.23 30.20
CA ILE A 35 -17.54 -18.83 31.51
C ILE A 35 -16.00 -18.71 31.44
N ALA A 36 -15.31 -19.60 30.74
CA ALA A 36 -13.87 -19.49 30.52
C ALA A 36 -13.50 -18.25 29.70
N GLN A 37 -14.27 -17.91 28.65
CA GLN A 37 -14.08 -16.67 27.88
C GLN A 37 -14.32 -15.42 28.76
N GLY A 38 -15.35 -15.42 29.60
CA GLY A 38 -15.64 -14.34 30.56
C GLY A 38 -14.59 -14.14 31.66
N LEU A 39 -13.72 -15.13 31.91
CA LEU A 39 -12.62 -15.04 32.88
C LEU A 39 -11.24 -14.79 32.24
N MET A 40 -11.11 -14.98 30.93
CA MET A 40 -9.86 -14.81 30.17
C MET A 40 -9.73 -13.42 29.53
N TRP A 41 -10.81 -12.64 29.46
CA TRP A 41 -10.78 -11.25 28.99
C TRP A 41 -10.92 -10.29 30.18
N PRO A 42 -9.91 -9.43 30.46
CA PRO A 42 -10.16 -8.19 31.19
C PRO A 42 -11.27 -7.43 30.47
N ALA A 43 -12.21 -6.85 31.22
CA ALA A 43 -13.26 -6.04 30.62
C ALA A 43 -12.64 -4.78 29.99
N VAL A 44 -12.34 -4.84 28.69
CA VAL A 44 -11.90 -3.69 27.90
C VAL A 44 -13.09 -2.76 27.75
N THR A 45 -13.27 -1.89 28.74
CA THR A 45 -14.07 -0.69 28.58
C THR A 45 -13.53 0.07 27.38
N PHE A 46 -14.41 0.45 26.45
CA PHE A 46 -14.05 1.27 25.30
C PHE A 46 -13.75 2.70 25.77
N ALA A 47 -12.55 2.88 26.34
CA ALA A 47 -11.88 4.17 26.33
C ALA A 47 -11.57 4.50 24.87
N SER A 48 -12.50 5.21 24.23
CA SER A 48 -12.19 5.94 23.00
C SER A 48 -11.07 6.93 23.36
N ALA A 49 -9.86 6.64 22.88
CA ALA A 49 -8.82 7.65 22.86
C ALA A 49 -9.37 8.81 22.02
N ARG A 50 -9.59 9.95 22.68
CA ARG A 50 -9.97 11.17 21.98
C ARG A 50 -8.74 11.65 21.24
N ASP A 51 -8.74 11.53 19.91
CA ASP A 51 -7.69 12.13 19.10
C ASP A 51 -7.62 13.63 19.38
N GLY A 52 -6.40 14.06 19.68
CA GLY A 52 -6.10 15.34 20.33
C GLY A 52 -4.59 15.52 20.46
N GLY A 53 -3.85 15.05 19.45
CA GLY A 53 -2.39 15.10 19.37
C GLY A 53 -1.96 15.16 17.91
N TYR A 54 -0.80 15.79 17.69
CA TYR A 54 -0.17 15.91 16.38
C TYR A 54 0.20 14.52 15.83
N GLN A 55 0.02 14.33 14.51
CA GLN A 55 0.38 13.07 13.84
C GLN A 55 1.85 13.09 13.44
N PHE A 56 2.63 12.23 14.08
CA PHE A 56 4.05 12.01 13.77
C PHE A 56 4.23 11.17 12.49
N GLY A 57 5.38 11.32 11.83
CA GLY A 57 5.69 10.64 10.57
C GLY A 57 5.42 11.48 9.31
N ASN A 58 4.99 12.74 9.48
CA ASN A 58 4.70 13.66 8.37
C ASN A 58 5.94 14.40 7.82
N GLY A 59 7.07 14.38 8.54
CA GLY A 59 8.33 14.95 8.07
C GLY A 59 9.41 15.00 9.15
N GLN A 60 10.63 14.58 8.80
CA GLN A 60 11.73 14.44 9.76
C GLN A 60 12.08 15.75 10.49
N ALA A 61 12.04 16.89 9.79
CA ALA A 61 12.27 18.20 10.38
C ALA A 61 11.22 18.53 11.45
N LEU A 62 9.95 18.33 11.12
CA LEU A 62 8.81 18.65 11.96
C LEU A 62 8.74 17.73 13.19
N ASP A 63 9.03 16.44 13.03
CA ASP A 63 9.04 15.50 14.16
C ASP A 63 10.18 15.78 15.16
N ARG A 64 11.34 16.32 14.71
CA ARG A 64 12.38 16.81 15.62
C ARG A 64 12.00 18.11 16.31
N ALA A 65 11.47 19.09 15.56
CA ALA A 65 11.22 20.44 16.08
C ALA A 65 9.96 20.56 16.95
N SER A 66 8.88 19.87 16.57
CA SER A 66 7.54 19.98 17.16
C SER A 66 7.49 19.67 18.66
N VAL A 67 8.35 18.76 19.13
CA VAL A 67 8.38 18.36 20.55
C VAL A 67 8.84 19.48 21.48
N SER A 68 9.63 20.44 20.97
CA SER A 68 10.27 21.49 21.78
C SER A 68 9.49 22.79 21.85
N VAL A 69 8.42 22.95 21.05
CA VAL A 69 7.61 24.19 21.01
C VAL A 69 6.66 24.24 22.21
N VAL A 70 6.69 25.32 22.98
CA VAL A 70 5.89 25.51 24.20
C VAL A 70 4.98 26.73 24.11
N ARG A 71 3.84 26.65 24.79
CA ARG A 71 2.83 27.71 24.85
C ARG A 71 3.05 28.52 26.13
N LEU A 72 3.26 29.82 25.99
CA LEU A 72 3.54 30.70 27.13
C LEU A 72 2.30 31.52 27.52
N VAL A 73 2.06 31.67 28.82
CA VAL A 73 1.07 32.59 29.39
C VAL A 73 1.77 33.51 30.39
N VAL A 74 1.79 34.80 30.08
CA VAL A 74 2.53 35.84 30.83
C VAL A 74 1.53 36.72 31.57
N ARG A 75 1.82 37.13 32.81
CA ARG A 75 0.97 38.01 33.63
C ARG A 75 1.74 39.19 34.19
N TYR A 76 1.05 40.32 34.38
CA TYR A 76 1.63 41.59 34.84
C TYR A 76 0.96 42.12 36.14
N THR A 77 1.76 42.68 37.04
CA THR A 77 1.33 43.17 38.36
C THR A 77 0.49 44.44 38.28
N SER A 78 0.99 45.44 37.56
CA SER A 78 0.33 46.71 37.29
C SER A 78 0.37 46.99 35.79
N VAL A 79 -0.79 47.32 35.25
CA VAL A 79 -1.03 47.56 33.83
C VAL A 79 -1.84 48.84 33.76
N THR A 80 -1.33 49.83 33.04
CA THR A 80 -2.04 51.09 32.83
C THR A 80 -3.31 50.80 32.02
N PRO A 81 -4.50 51.30 32.42
CA PRO A 81 -5.75 50.95 31.75
C PRO A 81 -5.90 51.64 30.39
N VAL A 82 -5.17 51.13 29.40
CA VAL A 82 -5.36 51.41 27.98
C VAL A 82 -6.56 50.59 27.48
N ALA A 83 -7.40 51.17 26.63
CA ALA A 83 -8.56 50.46 26.09
C ALA A 83 -8.11 49.28 25.21
N GLY A 84 -8.64 48.08 25.48
CA GLY A 84 -8.25 46.83 24.82
C GLY A 84 -7.13 46.03 25.50
N CYS A 85 -6.54 46.52 26.59
CA CYS A 85 -5.42 45.85 27.25
C CYS A 85 -5.81 44.85 28.35
N THR A 86 -5.30 43.62 28.23
CA THR A 86 -5.40 42.55 29.22
C THR A 86 -4.21 42.59 30.20
N ARG A 87 -4.41 42.10 31.43
CA ARG A 87 -3.32 41.91 32.42
C ARG A 87 -2.46 40.66 32.18
N SER A 88 -2.81 39.90 31.15
CA SER A 88 -2.18 38.65 30.78
C SER A 88 -2.07 38.57 29.26
N MET A 89 -0.99 37.98 28.75
CA MET A 89 -0.69 37.78 27.34
C MET A 89 -0.33 36.31 27.08
N THR A 90 -0.32 35.91 25.82
CA THR A 90 0.10 34.57 25.38
C THR A 90 0.85 34.65 24.06
N GLY A 91 1.67 33.63 23.77
CA GLY A 91 2.62 33.58 22.66
C GLY A 91 3.30 32.21 22.61
N LEU A 92 4.25 32.06 21.71
CA LEU A 92 5.06 30.85 21.55
C LEU A 92 6.47 31.02 22.12
N GLY A 93 7.06 29.91 22.54
CA GLY A 93 8.50 29.79 22.77
C GLY A 93 8.99 28.41 22.37
N VAL A 94 10.30 28.21 22.36
CA VAL A 94 10.93 26.93 22.02
C VAL A 94 12.03 26.59 23.02
N LEU A 95 12.04 25.34 23.48
CA LEU A 95 13.11 24.80 24.34
C LEU A 95 14.39 24.68 23.51
N VAL A 96 15.46 25.35 23.93
CA VAL A 96 16.78 25.40 23.27
C VAL A 96 17.90 24.82 24.15
N GLY A 97 17.54 24.24 25.30
CA GLY A 97 18.49 23.56 26.16
C GLY A 97 17.88 22.94 27.40
N SER A 98 18.39 21.77 27.80
CA SER A 98 18.12 21.09 29.07
C SER A 98 19.30 20.17 29.40
N TRP A 99 20.02 20.43 30.51
CA TRP A 99 21.10 19.58 31.02
C TRP A 99 21.29 19.77 32.53
N ALA A 100 21.92 18.80 33.18
CA ALA A 100 22.22 18.84 34.60
C ALA A 100 23.40 19.81 34.88
N ALA A 101 23.29 20.63 35.94
CA ALA A 101 24.37 21.56 36.33
C ALA A 101 25.66 20.85 36.76
N THR A 102 25.57 19.58 37.18
CA THR A 102 26.68 18.64 37.33
C THR A 102 26.22 17.23 36.92
N PRO A 103 27.12 16.29 36.58
CA PRO A 103 26.73 14.91 36.22
C PRO A 103 26.01 14.10 37.30
N SER A 104 25.91 14.63 38.53
CA SER A 104 25.21 14.03 39.67
C SER A 104 24.02 14.88 40.17
N SER A 105 23.68 15.98 39.51
CA SER A 105 22.54 16.82 39.88
C SER A 105 21.22 16.13 39.52
N PRO A 106 20.27 15.98 40.47
CA PRO A 106 18.90 15.53 40.19
C PRO A 106 18.00 16.66 39.66
N VAL A 107 18.61 17.78 39.26
CA VAL A 107 17.96 18.99 38.79
C VAL A 107 18.64 19.44 37.49
N PHE A 108 17.84 19.66 36.47
CA PHE A 108 18.24 20.11 35.13
C PHE A 108 17.97 21.60 34.99
N SER A 109 18.85 22.32 34.29
CA SER A 109 18.69 23.74 33.97
C SER A 109 18.18 23.84 32.54
N ASP A 110 16.96 24.35 32.40
CA ASP A 110 16.18 24.35 31.18
C ASP A 110 16.00 25.77 30.64
N TRP A 111 16.00 25.91 29.32
CA TRP A 111 16.05 27.21 28.65
C TRP A 111 15.01 27.31 27.54
N ILE A 112 14.10 28.28 27.66
CA ILE A 112 13.13 28.64 26.61
C ILE A 112 13.59 29.92 25.94
N LEU A 113 13.68 29.89 24.62
CA LEU A 113 13.79 31.05 23.76
C LEU A 113 12.39 31.49 23.32
N THR A 114 12.11 32.78 23.39
CA THR A 114 10.84 33.40 22.97
C THR A 114 11.14 34.70 22.23
N ASP A 115 10.20 35.17 21.40
CA ASP A 115 10.28 36.54 20.92
C ASP A 115 10.06 37.54 22.06
N GLY A 116 10.59 38.76 21.90
CA GLY A 116 10.48 39.82 22.88
C GLY A 116 9.09 40.40 23.06
N SER A 117 8.10 40.18 22.17
CA SER A 117 6.78 40.83 22.32
C SER A 117 5.89 40.23 23.42
N LEU A 118 6.22 39.04 23.93
CA LEU A 118 5.71 38.56 25.22
C LEU A 118 6.23 39.37 26.42
N VAL A 119 7.31 40.12 26.23
CA VAL A 119 8.02 40.91 27.23
C VAL A 119 7.97 42.42 26.92
N ASP A 120 7.70 42.86 25.68
CA ASP A 120 7.54 44.26 25.28
C ASP A 120 6.20 44.56 24.59
N PRO A 121 5.42 45.53 25.11
CA PRO A 121 4.06 45.74 24.67
C PRO A 121 3.92 46.62 23.41
N ASN A 122 4.97 46.91 22.63
CA ASN A 122 4.76 47.50 21.29
C ASN A 122 4.03 46.52 20.32
N GLY A 123 3.83 45.26 20.73
CA GLY A 123 2.90 44.31 20.12
C GLY A 123 1.42 44.47 20.52
N ILE A 124 1.11 45.04 21.69
CA ILE A 124 -0.22 45.46 22.23
C ILE A 124 0.03 46.28 23.53
N SER A 125 -0.25 47.59 23.50
CA SER A 125 0.39 48.58 24.40
C SER A 125 -0.25 48.74 25.78
N CYS A 126 0.22 47.95 26.76
CA CYS A 126 -0.40 47.85 28.09
C CYS A 126 0.49 48.32 29.28
N GLY A 127 1.82 48.19 29.14
CA GLY A 127 2.79 48.51 30.19
C GLY A 127 3.70 49.69 29.83
N ALA A 128 3.97 50.58 30.78
CA ALA A 128 4.80 51.76 30.55
C ALA A 128 6.31 51.45 30.66
N GLY A 129 7.01 51.38 29.52
CA GLY A 129 8.46 51.58 29.35
C GLY A 129 9.45 50.64 30.05
N LYS A 130 8.99 49.82 31.00
CA LYS A 130 9.79 48.85 31.76
C LYS A 130 8.98 47.58 32.07
N PRO A 131 8.55 46.83 31.06
CA PRO A 131 7.65 45.70 31.24
C PRO A 131 8.24 44.58 32.12
N LEU A 132 9.56 44.33 32.07
CA LEU A 132 10.24 43.41 32.99
C LEU A 132 10.15 43.79 34.49
N GLU A 133 9.93 45.06 34.83
CA GLU A 133 9.69 45.47 36.23
C GLU A 133 8.22 45.20 36.65
N GLN A 134 7.30 45.12 35.70
CA GLN A 134 5.87 44.88 35.89
C GLN A 134 5.50 43.39 35.82
N LEU A 135 6.31 42.57 35.13
CA LEU A 135 6.15 41.12 34.97
C LEU A 135 5.94 40.41 36.32
N ASN A 136 4.81 39.70 36.46
CA ASN A 136 4.39 39.00 37.67
C ASN A 136 4.66 37.49 37.63
N SER A 137 4.35 36.84 36.52
CA SER A 137 4.50 35.38 36.40
C SER A 137 4.49 34.92 34.94
N ILE A 138 5.14 33.78 34.69
CA ILE A 138 5.14 33.07 33.42
C ILE A 138 4.66 31.65 33.70
N GLN A 139 3.62 31.20 33.00
CA GLN A 139 3.16 29.81 33.00
C GLN A 139 3.54 29.18 31.67
N ILE A 140 4.29 28.08 31.73
CA ILE A 140 4.78 27.34 30.57
C ILE A 140 3.89 26.11 30.39
N TYR A 141 3.20 26.00 29.26
CA TYR A 141 2.35 24.86 28.90
C TYR A 141 3.06 23.97 27.88
N LEU A 142 3.06 22.67 28.17
CA LEU A 142 3.54 21.62 27.27
C LEU A 142 2.58 21.43 26.11
N ASN A 143 3.14 21.16 24.93
CA ASN A 143 2.38 20.76 23.75
C ASN A 143 1.83 19.31 23.87
N ASN A 144 1.01 18.90 22.90
CA ASN A 144 0.39 17.58 22.86
C ASN A 144 1.33 16.43 22.43
N ALA A 145 2.61 16.71 22.10
CA ALA A 145 3.64 15.67 21.95
C ALA A 145 4.14 15.13 23.30
N TYR A 146 4.05 15.95 24.36
CA TYR A 146 4.30 15.48 25.72
C TYR A 146 3.14 14.63 26.23
N THR A 147 1.93 15.19 26.33
CA THR A 147 0.84 14.57 27.09
C THR A 147 -0.39 14.26 26.24
N LEU A 148 -1.10 13.19 26.57
CA LEU A 148 -2.41 12.85 26.02
C LEU A 148 -3.55 13.74 26.58
N ASN A 149 -3.23 14.95 27.08
CA ASN A 149 -4.19 15.88 27.66
C ASN A 149 -4.41 17.07 26.71
N PRO A 150 -5.56 17.15 26.01
CA PRO A 150 -5.85 18.24 25.07
C PRO A 150 -6.13 19.60 25.74
N VAL A 151 -6.09 19.67 27.08
CA VAL A 151 -6.14 20.91 27.87
C VAL A 151 -4.76 21.24 28.50
N GLY A 152 -3.71 20.52 28.06
CA GLY A 152 -2.33 20.78 28.42
C GLY A 152 -1.92 20.44 29.85
N GLN A 153 -0.62 20.32 30.06
CA GLN A 153 -0.02 20.34 31.38
C GLN A 153 0.92 21.54 31.49
N THR A 154 0.83 22.29 32.60
CA THR A 154 1.82 23.30 32.94
C THR A 154 3.13 22.60 33.32
N LEU A 155 4.21 22.81 32.56
CA LEU A 155 5.56 22.34 32.89
C LEU A 155 6.07 23.03 34.16
N LYS A 156 5.96 24.36 34.17
CA LYS A 156 6.39 25.21 35.28
C LYS A 156 5.55 26.48 35.35
N SER A 157 5.36 27.01 36.55
CA SER A 157 4.88 28.38 36.77
C SER A 157 5.94 29.14 37.54
N LEU A 158 6.52 30.16 36.90
CA LEU A 158 7.54 31.03 37.46
C LEU A 158 6.89 32.25 38.10
N GLN A 159 7.38 32.68 39.26
CA GLN A 159 6.98 33.94 39.90
C GLN A 159 8.06 34.98 39.65
N CYS A 160 7.68 36.10 39.07
CA CYS A 160 8.62 37.09 38.53
C CYS A 160 8.52 38.43 39.24
N ARG A 161 9.66 39.12 39.33
CA ARG A 161 9.82 40.45 39.93
C ARG A 161 11.11 41.10 39.42
N SER A 162 11.02 42.35 38.98
CA SER A 162 12.19 43.20 38.68
C SER A 162 13.20 42.56 37.71
N GLY A 163 12.74 42.01 36.59
CA GLY A 163 13.60 41.36 35.58
C GLY A 163 14.15 39.98 35.94
N SER A 164 13.76 39.42 37.09
CA SER A 164 14.11 38.07 37.52
C SER A 164 12.87 37.23 37.75
N CYS A 165 13.00 35.91 37.61
CA CYS A 165 11.94 34.95 37.92
C CYS A 165 12.46 33.85 38.85
N THR A 166 11.64 33.43 39.81
CA THR A 166 11.90 32.26 40.63
C THR A 166 11.04 31.08 40.21
N ASP A 167 11.67 29.91 40.21
CA ASP A 167 11.08 28.59 39.94
C ASP A 167 10.59 27.90 41.23
N GLY A 168 10.67 28.58 42.37
CA GLY A 168 10.36 28.11 43.71
C GLY A 168 11.59 27.69 44.54
N ALA A 169 12.75 27.48 43.92
CA ALA A 169 13.99 27.05 44.59
C ALA A 169 15.16 28.02 44.37
N THR A 170 15.23 28.64 43.20
CA THR A 170 16.27 29.59 42.78
C THR A 170 15.64 30.85 42.19
N THR A 171 16.39 31.95 42.14
CA THR A 171 16.00 33.16 41.38
C THR A 171 16.95 33.29 40.20
N LEU A 172 16.40 33.29 39.00
CA LEU A 172 17.14 33.32 37.74
C LEU A 172 16.84 34.62 36.98
N PRO A 173 17.83 35.20 36.27
CA PRO A 173 17.60 36.36 35.43
C PRO A 173 16.82 35.95 34.17
N ILE A 174 15.92 36.83 33.71
CA ILE A 174 15.54 36.83 32.29
C ILE A 174 16.69 37.49 31.53
N THR A 175 17.20 36.82 30.50
CA THR A 175 18.29 37.33 29.66
C THR A 175 17.74 37.72 28.30
N CYS A 176 18.14 38.87 27.77
CA CYS A 176 17.62 39.41 26.52
C CYS A 176 18.77 39.70 25.57
N GLN A 177 18.55 39.58 24.26
CA GLN A 177 19.57 39.89 23.27
C GLN A 177 19.91 41.39 23.27
N ASP A 178 18.88 42.25 23.22
CA ASP A 178 19.03 43.68 23.42
C ASP A 178 18.93 44.04 24.91
N SER A 179 19.82 44.93 25.36
CA SER A 179 19.91 45.36 26.76
C SER A 179 18.62 46.02 27.28
N SER A 180 18.46 46.02 28.60
CA SER A 180 17.31 46.59 29.35
C SER A 180 16.73 47.87 28.72
N PRO A 181 15.40 47.94 28.46
CA PRO A 181 14.33 47.17 29.12
C PRO A 181 13.85 45.92 28.36
N CYS A 182 14.66 45.35 27.44
CA CYS A 182 14.28 44.23 26.58
C CYS A 182 13.12 44.56 25.63
N ALA A 183 13.07 45.81 25.14
CA ALA A 183 12.04 46.28 24.22
C ALA A 183 12.10 45.65 22.82
N LYS A 184 13.10 44.78 22.56
CA LYS A 184 13.53 44.34 21.24
C LYS A 184 14.22 42.97 21.28
N GLY A 185 14.21 42.32 20.12
CA GLY A 185 14.85 41.03 19.85
C GLY A 185 14.26 39.85 20.62
N VAL A 186 15.04 38.77 20.70
CA VAL A 186 14.66 37.55 21.44
C VAL A 186 15.00 37.63 22.93
N VAL A 187 14.26 36.85 23.72
CA VAL A 187 14.40 36.73 25.17
C VAL A 187 14.57 35.26 25.55
N LEU A 188 15.49 35.00 26.48
CA LEU A 188 15.83 33.69 27.00
C LEU A 188 15.43 33.58 28.47
N VAL A 189 14.56 32.62 28.79
CA VAL A 189 14.01 32.37 30.13
C VAL A 189 14.55 31.04 30.63
N SER A 190 15.28 31.08 31.75
CA SER A 190 15.79 29.88 32.43
C SER A 190 14.89 29.45 33.58
N PHE A 191 14.83 28.14 33.82
CA PHE A 191 14.14 27.50 34.93
C PHE A 191 14.77 26.13 35.22
N HIS A 192 14.24 25.41 36.23
CA HIS A 192 14.68 24.04 36.50
C HIS A 192 13.54 23.04 36.59
N THR A 193 13.82 21.81 36.13
CA THR A 193 12.97 20.62 36.22
C THR A 193 13.72 19.45 36.90
N PRO A 194 13.01 18.42 37.39
CA PRO A 194 13.61 17.21 37.98
C PRO A 194 13.84 16.07 36.97
N VAL A 195 13.60 16.31 35.68
CA VAL A 195 13.67 15.33 34.57
C VAL A 195 14.29 16.00 33.34
N LEU A 196 14.72 15.22 32.34
CA LEU A 196 15.21 15.80 31.09
C LEU A 196 14.06 16.29 30.21
N GLU A 197 14.25 17.44 29.56
CA GLU A 197 13.30 18.01 28.60
C GLU A 197 13.87 17.93 27.16
N PRO A 198 13.05 17.65 26.13
CA PRO A 198 13.45 17.81 24.72
C PRO A 198 13.73 19.27 24.38
N PHE A 199 14.73 19.51 23.52
CA PHE A 199 15.04 20.84 22.99
C PHE A 199 15.37 20.78 21.50
N ILE A 200 15.44 21.92 20.83
CA ILE A 200 15.83 22.02 19.42
C ILE A 200 17.31 22.36 19.28
N ASP A 201 18.02 21.67 18.38
CA ASP A 201 19.40 22.01 18.06
C ASP A 201 19.46 23.31 17.25
N MET A 202 20.41 24.19 17.57
CA MET A 202 20.65 25.40 16.78
C MET A 202 21.34 25.03 15.45
N ALA A 203 20.87 25.57 14.33
CA ALA A 203 21.51 25.37 13.03
C ALA A 203 22.95 25.93 13.01
N GLN A 204 23.84 25.41 12.15
CA GLN A 204 25.22 25.92 12.08
C GLN A 204 25.42 27.05 11.04
N ALA A 205 24.50 27.21 10.08
CA ALA A 205 24.53 28.27 9.05
C ALA A 205 23.14 28.47 8.42
N ASP A 206 22.92 29.63 7.80
CA ASP A 206 21.66 30.01 7.11
C ASP A 206 21.53 29.45 5.67
N GLN A 207 22.44 28.57 5.24
CA GLN A 207 22.55 28.15 3.84
C GLN A 207 21.52 27.07 3.46
N ALA A 208 20.36 27.54 3.00
CA ALA A 208 19.52 26.95 1.94
C ALA A 208 19.46 25.42 1.84
N THR A 209 18.55 24.80 2.60
CA THR A 209 17.83 23.59 2.16
C THR A 209 16.44 24.00 1.65
N PRO A 210 15.78 23.21 0.76
CA PRO A 210 14.51 23.61 0.18
C PRO A 210 13.40 23.72 1.22
N GLY A 211 12.80 24.91 1.35
CA GLY A 211 11.64 25.17 2.20
C GLY A 211 11.94 25.18 3.71
N PRO A 212 12.39 26.31 4.30
CA PRO A 212 12.30 26.51 5.74
C PRO A 212 10.84 26.35 6.22
N GLN A 213 10.64 25.88 7.45
CA GLN A 213 9.34 25.50 7.98
C GLN A 213 9.03 26.24 9.29
N GLY A 214 7.86 26.86 9.40
CA GLY A 214 7.37 27.41 10.67
C GLY A 214 6.65 26.32 11.49
N VAL A 215 6.76 26.37 12.82
CA VAL A 215 6.09 25.39 13.72
C VAL A 215 5.27 26.10 14.79
N GLU A 216 3.94 26.07 14.65
CA GLU A 216 2.98 26.68 15.60
C GLU A 216 2.32 25.65 16.52
N LEU A 217 1.58 26.14 17.53
CA LEU A 217 0.70 25.34 18.38
C LEU A 217 -0.77 25.75 18.21
N ILE A 218 -1.54 24.99 17.44
CA ILE A 218 -2.95 25.28 17.12
C ILE A 218 -3.95 24.59 18.06
N GLY A 219 -5.20 25.08 18.05
CA GLY A 219 -6.34 24.51 18.76
C GLY A 219 -7.14 23.55 17.88
N SER A 220 -7.90 22.63 18.50
CA SER A 220 -8.70 21.64 17.78
C SER A 220 -9.76 22.30 16.88
N GLY A 221 -9.48 22.35 15.57
CA GLY A 221 -10.35 22.97 14.57
C GLY A 221 -10.17 24.49 14.40
N ALA A 222 -9.07 25.08 14.87
CA ALA A 222 -8.83 26.53 14.78
C ALA A 222 -7.43 26.87 14.24
N ALA A 223 -7.37 27.32 12.98
CA ALA A 223 -6.17 27.85 12.31
C ALA A 223 -5.98 29.35 12.62
N SER A 224 -5.84 29.69 13.90
CA SER A 224 -5.58 31.06 14.39
C SER A 224 -5.02 30.99 15.81
N PRO A 225 -4.22 31.96 16.27
CA PRO A 225 -3.74 31.99 17.67
C PRO A 225 -4.89 32.08 18.69
N PRO A 226 -4.66 31.66 19.96
CA PRO A 226 -5.66 31.67 21.02
C PRO A 226 -6.24 33.08 21.25
N ARG A 227 -7.58 33.22 21.18
CA ARG A 227 -8.25 34.53 21.23
C ARG A 227 -8.33 35.13 22.64
N SER A 228 -8.03 34.34 23.67
CA SER A 228 -7.83 34.81 25.04
C SER A 228 -6.89 33.90 25.81
N VAL A 229 -6.37 34.37 26.95
CA VAL A 229 -5.42 33.61 27.79
C VAL A 229 -6.06 32.36 28.40
N GLU A 230 -7.36 32.39 28.65
CA GLU A 230 -8.14 31.24 29.13
C GLU A 230 -8.21 30.11 28.08
N GLN A 231 -8.02 30.44 26.80
CA GLN A 231 -7.97 29.48 25.70
C GLN A 231 -6.56 28.92 25.46
N ALA A 232 -5.48 29.58 25.92
CA ALA A 232 -4.11 29.20 25.58
C ALA A 232 -3.80 27.71 25.88
N ALA A 233 -4.35 27.16 26.97
CA ALA A 233 -4.23 25.76 27.35
C ALA A 233 -4.92 24.76 26.39
N GLN A 234 -5.61 25.22 25.35
CA GLN A 234 -6.24 24.40 24.29
C GLN A 234 -5.50 24.51 22.94
N PHE A 235 -4.58 25.48 22.80
CA PHE A 235 -3.82 25.77 21.59
C PHE A 235 -2.40 25.21 21.73
N LEU A 236 -2.33 23.88 21.67
CA LEU A 236 -1.20 23.04 22.09
C LEU A 236 -0.83 21.93 21.09
N THR A 237 -1.50 21.86 19.93
CA THR A 237 -1.20 20.85 18.91
C THR A 237 -0.14 21.40 17.95
N PRO A 238 1.07 20.82 17.87
CA PRO A 238 2.05 21.23 16.88
C PRO A 238 1.51 21.17 15.45
N THR A 239 1.85 22.13 14.61
CA THR A 239 1.46 22.17 13.19
C THR A 239 2.48 22.96 12.39
N GLN A 240 2.78 22.49 11.17
CA GLN A 240 3.64 23.18 10.22
C GLN A 240 2.88 24.30 9.51
N VAL A 241 3.51 25.47 9.37
CA VAL A 241 3.01 26.62 8.61
C VAL A 241 4.09 27.16 7.67
N ALA A 242 3.69 28.00 6.71
CA ALA A 242 4.63 28.73 5.86
C ALA A 242 5.36 29.79 6.70
N PRO A 243 6.70 29.87 6.68
CA PRO A 243 7.46 30.71 7.62
C PRO A 243 7.29 32.22 7.36
N ASP A 244 6.87 32.59 6.15
CA ASP A 244 6.70 33.96 5.66
C ASP A 244 5.25 34.49 5.74
N ASP A 245 4.30 33.70 6.27
CA ASP A 245 2.91 34.15 6.44
C ASP A 245 2.81 35.27 7.51
N PRO A 246 2.29 36.47 7.18
CA PRO A 246 2.21 37.59 8.11
C PRO A 246 1.14 37.42 9.21
N THR A 247 0.37 36.33 9.20
CA THR A 247 -0.59 35.97 10.25
C THR A 247 -0.02 35.04 11.32
N ASN A 248 1.20 34.51 11.12
CA ASN A 248 1.90 33.64 12.06
C ASN A 248 2.08 34.29 13.45
N GLU A 249 2.01 33.46 14.48
CA GLU A 249 2.12 33.87 15.87
C GLU A 249 3.56 34.26 16.24
N PRO A 250 3.76 35.36 16.99
CA PRO A 250 5.09 35.76 17.46
C PRO A 250 5.72 34.67 18.35
N GLY A 251 7.03 34.49 18.19
CA GLY A 251 7.77 33.44 18.89
C GLY A 251 7.70 32.07 18.22
N MET A 252 7.01 31.93 17.07
CA MET A 252 7.07 30.72 16.25
C MET A 252 8.53 30.45 15.80
N PRO A 253 9.12 29.28 16.09
CA PRO A 253 10.42 28.88 15.53
C PRO A 253 10.34 28.56 14.04
N ILE A 254 11.43 28.89 13.32
CA ILE A 254 11.62 28.58 11.90
C ILE A 254 12.79 27.61 11.77
N VAL A 255 12.56 26.47 11.12
CA VAL A 255 13.51 25.33 11.11
C VAL A 255 13.94 24.92 9.70
N ASN A 256 15.13 24.31 9.59
CA ASN A 256 15.64 23.74 8.34
C ASN A 256 15.08 22.32 8.09
N SER A 257 15.39 21.73 6.93
CA SER A 257 14.95 20.36 6.57
C SER A 257 15.50 19.24 7.47
N THR A 258 16.40 19.55 8.41
CA THR A 258 16.91 18.63 9.43
C THR A 258 16.34 18.90 10.83
N GLY A 259 15.36 19.81 10.96
CA GLY A 259 14.68 20.12 12.22
C GLY A 259 15.50 20.98 13.20
N GLN A 260 16.55 21.65 12.71
CA GLN A 260 17.35 22.58 13.51
C GLN A 260 16.79 24.00 13.42
N LEU A 261 16.89 24.77 14.51
CA LEU A 261 16.43 26.16 14.58
C LEU A 261 17.32 27.06 13.70
N LEU A 262 16.75 27.58 12.62
CA LEU A 262 17.36 28.62 11.79
C LEU A 262 17.17 29.99 12.45
N ASP A 263 15.90 30.34 12.69
CA ASP A 263 15.44 31.69 12.99
C ASP A 263 14.12 31.63 13.81
N MET A 264 13.52 32.78 14.13
CA MET A 264 12.20 32.87 14.76
C MET A 264 11.34 33.97 14.12
N ASN A 265 10.02 33.82 14.19
CA ASN A 265 9.07 34.90 13.91
C ASN A 265 9.13 35.98 14.99
N THR A 266 10.14 36.85 14.89
CA THR A 266 10.25 38.08 15.65
C THR A 266 9.64 39.23 14.85
N LYS A 267 9.02 40.21 15.51
CA LYS A 267 8.44 41.38 14.82
C LYS A 267 9.49 42.43 14.38
N GLN A 268 10.78 42.07 14.29
CA GLN A 268 11.89 43.03 14.14
C GLN A 268 13.01 42.52 13.21
N LEU A 269 14.03 43.36 13.00
CA LEU A 269 15.18 43.12 12.12
C LEU A 269 16.23 42.16 12.71
N ASP A 270 15.79 41.18 13.50
CA ASP A 270 16.67 40.12 13.96
C ASP A 270 17.01 39.15 12.83
N THR A 271 18.06 38.35 13.02
CA THR A 271 18.49 37.34 12.07
C THR A 271 18.76 36.04 12.81
N GLY A 272 18.58 34.91 12.14
CA GLY A 272 18.98 33.61 12.67
C GLY A 272 20.41 33.61 13.22
N GLN A 273 21.34 34.31 12.55
CA GLN A 273 22.71 34.43 13.03
C GLN A 273 22.86 35.25 14.31
N SER A 274 22.13 36.36 14.52
CA SER A 274 22.16 37.10 15.79
C SER A 274 21.56 36.27 16.93
N ILE A 275 20.40 35.66 16.69
CA ILE A 275 19.71 34.77 17.64
C ILE A 275 20.62 33.62 18.07
N ARG A 276 21.23 32.90 17.11
CA ARG A 276 22.17 31.80 17.41
C ARG A 276 23.41 32.25 18.17
N THR A 277 23.95 33.41 17.83
CA THR A 277 25.13 33.97 18.52
C THR A 277 24.78 34.30 19.98
N PHE A 278 23.61 34.91 20.21
CA PHE A 278 23.09 35.21 21.54
C PHE A 278 22.84 33.96 22.38
N VAL A 279 22.06 32.99 21.84
CA VAL A 279 21.73 31.75 22.54
C VAL A 279 23.01 31.02 22.97
N ASN A 280 23.93 30.77 22.03
CA ASN A 280 25.18 30.05 22.33
C ASN A 280 26.05 30.78 23.36
N ALA A 281 26.08 32.12 23.37
CA ALA A 281 26.86 32.90 24.33
C ALA A 281 26.33 32.81 25.78
N ILE A 282 25.03 32.51 25.98
CA ILE A 282 24.42 32.37 27.30
C ILE A 282 24.35 30.89 27.73
N ILE A 283 23.98 29.99 26.82
CA ILE A 283 23.77 28.57 27.09
C ILE A 283 25.06 27.76 27.18
N ALA A 284 26.09 28.11 26.39
CA ALA A 284 27.34 27.36 26.29
C ALA A 284 28.57 28.14 26.78
N PRO A 285 28.64 28.51 28.08
CA PRO A 285 29.85 29.11 28.64
C PRO A 285 31.00 28.11 28.57
N ALA A 286 32.06 28.46 27.84
CA ALA A 286 33.21 27.59 27.68
C ALA A 286 34.00 27.42 29.01
N PRO A 287 34.55 26.24 29.30
CA PRO A 287 34.58 25.03 28.47
C PRO A 287 33.54 23.99 28.94
N LEU A 288 32.45 23.80 28.19
CA LEU A 288 31.58 22.65 28.41
C LEU A 288 32.33 21.35 28.06
N GLN A 289 32.48 20.50 29.07
CA GLN A 289 33.03 19.15 28.96
C GLN A 289 32.10 18.26 28.10
N PRO A 290 32.60 17.14 27.51
CA PRO A 290 31.78 16.17 26.78
C PRO A 290 30.86 15.31 27.69
N LEU A 291 30.26 15.93 28.71
CA LEU A 291 29.43 15.32 29.75
C LEU A 291 28.00 15.89 29.80
N ASN A 292 27.71 16.98 29.10
CA ASN A 292 26.36 17.56 29.00
C ASN A 292 25.49 16.84 27.95
N THR A 293 25.40 15.51 28.04
CA THR A 293 24.54 14.68 27.17
C THR A 293 23.10 14.70 27.69
N ASN A 294 22.14 15.22 26.91
CA ASN A 294 20.73 15.09 27.23
C ASN A 294 20.22 13.80 26.59
N ARG A 295 20.17 12.72 27.39
CA ARG A 295 19.75 11.40 26.89
C ARG A 295 18.32 11.35 26.36
N LEU A 296 17.42 12.28 26.70
CA LEU A 296 16.11 12.32 26.06
C LEU A 296 16.27 12.83 24.62
N HIS A 297 16.90 13.98 24.47
CA HIS A 297 17.22 14.62 23.18
C HIS A 297 18.03 13.69 22.28
N ASP A 298 19.15 13.15 22.79
CA ASP A 298 20.08 12.32 22.03
C ASP A 298 19.38 11.07 21.47
N ASN A 299 18.57 10.37 22.29
CA ASN A 299 17.83 9.19 21.85
C ASN A 299 16.61 9.56 20.99
N TRP A 300 15.93 10.70 21.23
CA TRP A 300 14.88 11.17 20.33
C TRP A 300 15.44 11.44 18.94
N ASN A 301 16.52 12.22 18.85
CA ASN A 301 17.18 12.54 17.60
C ASN A 301 17.74 11.29 16.89
N GLN A 302 18.31 10.32 17.62
CA GLN A 302 18.74 9.04 17.04
C GLN A 302 17.55 8.22 16.54
N GLY A 303 16.46 8.12 17.30
CA GLY A 303 15.25 7.41 16.90
C GLY A 303 14.59 8.00 15.64
N ILE A 304 14.53 9.33 15.54
CA ILE A 304 14.06 10.04 14.34
C ILE A 304 15.05 9.92 13.16
N THR A 305 16.36 9.81 13.39
CA THR A 305 17.32 9.47 12.32
C THR A 305 17.06 8.06 11.80
N ALA A 306 16.98 7.09 12.69
CA ALA A 306 16.82 5.68 12.36
C ALA A 306 15.47 5.39 11.68
N PHE A 307 14.37 5.97 12.18
CA PHE A 307 13.02 5.81 11.59
C PHE A 307 12.98 6.28 10.14
N TYR A 308 13.47 7.50 9.85
CA TYR A 308 13.52 8.03 8.48
C TYR A 308 14.65 7.45 7.62
N SER A 309 15.51 6.60 8.21
CA SER A 309 16.50 5.76 7.50
C SER A 309 16.04 4.31 7.36
N ASN A 310 14.78 4.00 7.69
CA ASN A 310 14.17 2.66 7.74
C ASN A 310 14.85 1.64 8.69
N ASP A 311 15.76 2.07 9.56
CA ASP A 311 16.26 1.24 10.67
C ASP A 311 15.27 1.29 11.84
N PHE A 312 14.16 0.57 11.70
CA PHE A 312 13.13 0.48 12.72
C PHE A 312 13.60 -0.26 13.98
N ILE A 313 14.73 -0.97 13.94
CA ILE A 313 15.30 -1.69 15.10
C ILE A 313 16.00 -0.71 16.04
N SER A 314 16.92 0.09 15.50
CA SER A 314 17.53 1.20 16.25
C SER A 314 16.45 2.18 16.67
N ALA A 315 15.54 2.57 15.77
CA ALA A 315 14.45 3.50 16.10
C ALA A 315 13.60 3.03 17.28
N GLN A 316 13.15 1.77 17.31
CA GLN A 316 12.41 1.23 18.46
C GLN A 316 13.26 1.29 19.74
N SER A 317 14.53 0.89 19.65
CA SER A 317 15.47 0.90 20.77
C SER A 317 15.67 2.31 21.34
N ASP A 318 15.79 3.31 20.48
CA ASP A 318 15.98 4.72 20.79
C ASP A 318 14.70 5.37 21.35
N PHE A 319 13.53 5.13 20.75
CA PHE A 319 12.27 5.64 21.28
C PHE A 319 11.96 5.07 22.68
N ILE A 320 12.30 3.80 22.95
CA ILE A 320 12.23 3.22 24.30
C ILE A 320 13.17 3.96 25.26
N ARG A 321 14.40 4.27 24.85
CA ARG A 321 15.36 5.05 25.68
C ARG A 321 14.88 6.48 25.94
N ALA A 322 14.34 7.16 24.93
CA ALA A 322 13.81 8.52 25.05
C ALA A 322 12.59 8.58 26.00
N GLY A 323 11.62 7.68 25.85
CA GLY A 323 10.46 7.60 26.74
C GLY A 323 10.81 7.17 28.18
N ALA A 324 11.90 6.44 28.37
CA ALA A 324 12.43 6.11 29.68
C ALA A 324 13.16 7.28 30.38
N ALA A 325 13.61 8.30 29.62
CA ALA A 325 14.29 9.47 30.17
C ALA A 325 13.32 10.52 30.75
N ASN A 326 12.09 10.61 30.22
CA ASN A 326 11.00 11.38 30.81
C ASN A 326 9.64 10.71 30.51
N ALA A 327 8.97 10.17 31.53
CA ALA A 327 7.68 9.50 31.37
C ALA A 327 6.53 10.45 30.95
N GLN A 328 6.71 11.77 31.08
CA GLN A 328 5.77 12.78 30.58
C GLN A 328 5.97 13.10 29.09
N PHE A 329 6.93 12.46 28.40
CA PHE A 329 7.17 12.62 26.97
C PHE A 329 6.57 11.44 26.20
N GLN A 330 5.39 11.63 25.59
CA GLN A 330 4.64 10.56 24.90
C GLN A 330 4.85 10.50 23.38
N ALA A 331 5.62 11.41 22.79
CA ALA A 331 6.00 11.35 21.37
C ALA A 331 6.72 10.02 21.01
N PRO A 332 7.64 9.47 21.84
CA PRO A 332 8.20 8.14 21.60
C PRO A 332 7.13 7.05 21.69
N THR A 333 6.15 7.18 22.59
CA THR A 333 4.99 6.27 22.66
C THR A 333 4.11 6.33 21.41
N ALA A 334 4.06 7.46 20.70
CA ALA A 334 3.39 7.57 19.41
C ALA A 334 4.16 6.82 18.32
N PHE A 335 5.48 7.06 18.19
CA PHE A 335 6.33 6.30 17.27
C PHE A 335 6.35 4.80 17.55
N LEU A 336 6.42 4.36 18.81
CA LEU A 336 6.36 2.94 19.20
C LEU A 336 5.01 2.27 18.92
N LYS A 337 3.94 3.05 18.66
CA LYS A 337 2.66 2.55 18.16
C LYS A 337 2.61 2.46 16.63
N LEU A 338 3.49 3.17 15.92
CA LEU A 338 3.54 3.10 14.45
C LEU A 338 3.89 1.66 13.99
N PRO A 339 3.27 1.16 12.91
CA PRO A 339 3.38 -0.24 12.52
C PRO A 339 4.83 -0.69 12.27
N GLN A 340 5.61 0.19 11.61
CA GLN A 340 6.99 -0.08 11.20
C GLN A 340 7.89 -0.32 12.41
N VAL A 341 7.67 0.43 13.50
CA VAL A 341 8.46 0.35 14.74
C VAL A 341 7.95 -0.79 15.64
N LYS A 342 6.63 -1.02 15.64
CA LYS A 342 5.98 -2.02 16.51
C LYS A 342 6.22 -3.47 16.07
N SER A 343 6.32 -3.72 14.77
CA SER A 343 6.45 -5.07 14.19
C SER A 343 7.79 -5.77 14.52
N VAL A 344 8.84 -4.99 14.79
CA VAL A 344 10.23 -5.46 14.94
C VAL A 344 10.43 -6.45 16.11
N VAL A 345 9.68 -6.34 17.20
CA VAL A 345 9.87 -7.19 18.39
C VAL A 345 8.66 -8.06 18.67
N THR A 346 8.71 -9.27 18.11
CA THR A 346 8.08 -10.48 18.65
C THR A 346 9.17 -11.56 18.72
N PRO A 347 9.47 -12.18 19.87
CA PRO A 347 10.77 -12.81 20.10
C PRO A 347 10.94 -14.18 19.43
N THR A 348 11.84 -14.27 18.45
CA THR A 348 12.40 -15.53 17.94
C THR A 348 13.54 -16.01 18.84
N SER A 349 13.34 -17.11 19.56
CA SER A 349 14.34 -17.69 20.46
C SER A 349 15.26 -18.68 19.74
N SER A 350 16.40 -18.23 19.21
CA SER A 350 17.66 -19.00 19.22
C SER A 350 18.84 -18.20 18.65
N GLY A 351 19.96 -18.20 19.37
CA GLY A 351 21.20 -17.52 18.97
C GLY A 351 22.31 -17.82 19.97
N ARG A 352 23.05 -18.91 19.75
CA ARG A 352 24.03 -19.45 20.71
C ARG A 352 25.46 -19.08 20.27
N PRO A 353 26.13 -18.10 20.90
CA PRO A 353 27.55 -17.87 20.67
C PRO A 353 28.39 -18.96 21.38
N ASN A 354 29.63 -19.12 20.93
CA ASN A 354 30.62 -20.04 21.48
C ASN A 354 32.00 -19.33 21.52
N GLN A 355 32.97 -19.91 22.22
CA GLN A 355 34.37 -19.46 22.37
C GLN A 355 34.67 -18.37 23.45
N THR A 356 35.11 -18.85 24.61
CA THR A 356 36.26 -18.32 25.39
C THR A 356 37.59 -18.80 24.73
N PRO A 357 38.83 -18.36 25.10
CA PRO A 357 39.33 -17.78 26.38
C PRO A 357 40.11 -16.43 26.18
N THR A 358 40.86 -15.79 27.11
CA THR A 358 41.60 -16.28 28.31
C THR A 358 41.85 -15.19 29.38
N THR A 359 41.91 -15.63 30.65
CA THR A 359 42.54 -15.11 31.89
C THR A 359 43.67 -14.05 31.69
N ILE A 360 43.85 -12.96 32.48
CA ILE A 360 44.13 -12.79 33.95
C ILE A 360 43.78 -11.32 34.35
N GLY A 361 43.47 -10.91 35.60
CA GLY A 361 43.26 -11.64 36.87
C GLY A 361 43.84 -10.95 38.14
N THR A 362 43.03 -10.76 39.19
CA THR A 362 43.34 -10.21 40.56
C THR A 362 43.67 -8.71 40.65
N SER A 363 43.31 -7.96 41.72
CA SER A 363 42.55 -8.25 42.96
C SER A 363 41.52 -7.11 43.22
N THR A 364 40.71 -6.98 44.30
CA THR A 364 40.65 -7.59 45.65
C THR A 364 39.17 -7.54 46.17
N SER A 365 38.90 -7.97 47.42
CA SER A 365 37.63 -7.75 48.14
C SER A 365 37.92 -7.54 49.64
N PRO A 366 37.01 -6.93 50.44
CA PRO A 366 35.88 -7.68 51.05
C PRO A 366 34.53 -6.95 50.86
N ALA A 367 33.39 -7.59 50.56
CA ALA A 367 32.75 -8.79 51.12
C ALA A 367 31.92 -8.51 52.39
N ASN A 368 30.59 -8.41 52.23
CA ASN A 368 29.61 -8.85 53.22
C ASN A 368 28.25 -9.20 52.57
N HIS A 369 27.77 -10.40 52.89
CA HIS A 369 26.50 -11.06 52.56
C HIS A 369 25.44 -10.40 51.65
N VAL A 370 25.17 -11.08 50.52
CA VAL A 370 23.89 -11.04 49.79
C VAL A 370 23.01 -12.21 50.28
N GLY A 371 21.75 -11.94 50.63
CA GLY A 371 20.73 -12.97 50.89
C GLY A 371 20.02 -13.42 49.61
N PRO A 372 19.32 -14.58 49.61
CA PRO A 372 18.63 -15.10 48.43
C PRO A 372 17.46 -14.20 47.99
N PHE A 373 17.13 -14.26 46.70
CA PHE A 373 16.07 -13.49 46.06
C PHE A 373 14.72 -13.64 46.77
N VAL A 374 14.11 -12.52 47.15
CA VAL A 374 12.67 -12.46 47.45
C VAL A 374 11.91 -12.46 46.13
N ILE A 375 11.26 -13.57 45.81
CA ILE A 375 10.30 -13.67 44.71
C ILE A 375 8.96 -13.15 45.23
N PRO A 376 8.26 -12.22 44.54
CA PRO A 376 6.94 -11.78 44.96
C PRO A 376 5.91 -12.91 44.92
N ASP A 377 5.15 -13.11 46.00
CA ASP A 377 4.21 -14.22 46.22
C ASP A 377 3.06 -14.36 45.19
N VAL A 378 2.91 -13.40 44.28
CA VAL A 378 1.86 -13.39 43.26
C VAL A 378 2.04 -14.49 42.20
N ILE A 379 3.27 -15.00 42.00
CA ILE A 379 3.59 -15.92 40.88
C ILE A 379 3.18 -17.37 41.17
N PHE A 380 3.30 -17.85 42.42
CA PHE A 380 3.02 -19.26 42.75
C PHE A 380 1.54 -19.65 42.67
N ALA A 381 0.62 -18.68 42.81
CA ALA A 381 -0.84 -18.95 42.77
C ALA A 381 -1.36 -19.42 41.39
N TRP A 382 -0.64 -19.12 40.31
CA TRP A 382 -1.10 -19.35 38.93
C TRP A 382 -0.58 -20.66 38.32
N PHE A 383 0.53 -21.21 38.83
CA PHE A 383 1.12 -22.45 38.33
C PHE A 383 0.14 -23.65 38.27
N PRO A 384 -0.71 -23.91 39.27
CA PRO A 384 -1.70 -24.99 39.21
C PRO A 384 -2.69 -24.83 38.05
N TRP A 385 -3.13 -23.60 37.78
CA TRP A 385 -4.08 -23.27 36.73
C TRP A 385 -3.48 -23.37 35.33
N ILE A 386 -2.22 -22.95 35.16
CA ILE A 386 -1.48 -23.10 33.89
C ILE A 386 -1.29 -24.58 33.56
N ILE A 387 -0.91 -25.40 34.54
CA ILE A 387 -0.76 -26.86 34.36
C ILE A 387 -2.12 -27.51 34.04
N PHE A 388 -3.19 -27.13 34.74
CA PHE A 388 -4.54 -27.65 34.48
C PHE A 388 -5.04 -27.27 33.07
N GLY A 389 -4.79 -26.03 32.63
CA GLY A 389 -5.11 -25.57 31.28
C GLY A 389 -4.34 -26.32 30.19
N ALA A 390 -3.04 -26.57 30.39
CA ALA A 390 -2.23 -27.36 29.47
C ALA A 390 -2.70 -28.82 29.35
N ILE A 391 -3.07 -29.45 30.48
CA ILE A 391 -3.62 -30.81 30.50
C ILE A 391 -4.98 -30.84 29.78
N LEU A 392 -5.86 -29.88 30.03
CA LEU A 392 -7.18 -29.78 29.37
C LEU A 392 -7.02 -29.61 27.85
N LEU A 393 -6.10 -28.75 27.41
CA LEU A 393 -5.81 -28.51 26.00
C LEU A 393 -5.24 -29.77 25.31
N MET A 394 -4.36 -30.53 25.98
CA MET A 394 -3.88 -31.82 25.50
C MET A 394 -5.00 -32.86 25.36
N VAL A 395 -5.91 -32.95 26.34
CA VAL A 395 -7.08 -33.86 26.26
C VAL A 395 -8.00 -33.49 25.09
N ILE A 396 -8.24 -32.19 24.86
CA ILE A 396 -9.03 -31.71 23.71
C ILE A 396 -8.34 -32.04 22.39
N LEU A 397 -7.03 -31.80 22.27
CA LEU A 397 -6.24 -32.15 21.08
C LEU A 397 -6.31 -33.65 20.76
N VAL A 398 -6.12 -34.52 21.76
CA VAL A 398 -6.25 -35.97 21.58
C VAL A 398 -7.66 -36.35 21.11
N PHE A 399 -8.71 -35.72 21.65
CA PHE A 399 -10.09 -35.99 21.24
C PHE A 399 -10.37 -35.55 19.79
N ILE A 400 -9.83 -34.40 19.37
CA ILE A 400 -9.90 -33.90 17.99
C ILE A 400 -9.15 -34.85 17.05
N ILE A 401 -7.93 -35.27 17.39
CA ILE A 401 -7.14 -36.23 16.60
C ILE A 401 -7.90 -37.55 16.42
N VAL A 402 -8.50 -38.09 17.49
CA VAL A 402 -9.33 -39.31 17.41
C VAL A 402 -10.58 -39.10 16.55
N MET A 403 -11.20 -37.92 16.55
CA MET A 403 -12.29 -37.59 15.63
C MET A 403 -11.83 -37.48 14.17
N VAL A 404 -10.69 -36.85 13.90
CA VAL A 404 -10.13 -36.72 12.55
C VAL A 404 -9.76 -38.08 11.97
N ILE A 405 -9.07 -38.93 12.74
CA ILE A 405 -8.74 -40.30 12.34
C ILE A 405 -10.03 -41.10 12.07
N ARG A 406 -11.05 -41.00 12.93
CA ARG A 406 -12.35 -41.66 12.70
C ARG A 406 -13.08 -41.13 11.45
N ARG A 407 -12.90 -39.85 11.08
CA ARG A 407 -13.46 -39.25 9.86
C ARG A 407 -12.71 -39.72 8.61
N GLN A 408 -11.37 -39.74 8.64
CA GLN A 408 -10.54 -40.25 7.54
C GLN A 408 -10.78 -41.75 7.28
N VAL A 409 -10.87 -42.58 8.33
CA VAL A 409 -11.21 -44.01 8.22
C VAL A 409 -12.64 -44.23 7.68
N ARG A 410 -13.53 -43.23 7.78
CA ARG A 410 -14.86 -43.27 7.16
C ARG A 410 -14.78 -43.00 5.65
N HIS A 411 -14.16 -41.88 5.25
CA HIS A 411 -13.97 -41.55 3.83
C HIS A 411 -13.14 -42.60 3.07
N GLY A 412 -12.11 -43.19 3.67
CA GLY A 412 -11.33 -44.25 3.02
C GLY A 412 -12.15 -45.51 2.69
N ARG A 413 -13.25 -45.78 3.41
CA ARG A 413 -14.19 -46.87 3.10
C ARG A 413 -15.19 -46.50 2.01
N GLU A 414 -15.47 -45.21 1.83
CA GLU A 414 -16.32 -44.70 0.75
C GLU A 414 -15.54 -44.69 -0.57
N LEU A 415 -14.27 -44.26 -0.55
CA LEU A 415 -13.38 -44.28 -1.74
C LEU A 415 -13.18 -45.70 -2.28
N ALA A 416 -12.85 -46.66 -1.41
CA ALA A 416 -12.68 -48.07 -1.77
C ALA A 416 -13.98 -48.78 -2.20
N ALA A 417 -15.15 -48.16 -1.97
CA ALA A 417 -16.41 -48.62 -2.57
C ALA A 417 -16.55 -48.09 -4.01
N PHE A 418 -16.30 -46.79 -4.24
CA PHE A 418 -16.32 -46.19 -5.58
C PHE A 418 -15.33 -46.84 -6.55
N GLU A 419 -14.08 -47.05 -6.16
CA GLU A 419 -13.08 -47.75 -6.99
C GLU A 419 -13.56 -49.14 -7.43
N LYS A 420 -14.25 -49.85 -6.54
CA LYS A 420 -14.78 -51.20 -6.77
C LYS A 420 -16.01 -51.19 -7.69
N GLU A 421 -16.84 -50.15 -7.62
CA GLU A 421 -17.95 -49.95 -8.56
C GLU A 421 -17.45 -49.52 -9.95
N GLN A 422 -16.45 -48.63 -10.01
CA GLN A 422 -15.83 -48.17 -11.25
C GLN A 422 -15.15 -49.33 -12.00
N ALA A 423 -14.35 -50.14 -11.31
CA ALA A 423 -13.73 -51.35 -11.87
C ALA A 423 -14.74 -52.47 -12.23
N ALA A 424 -15.99 -52.39 -11.76
CA ALA A 424 -17.08 -53.28 -12.16
C ALA A 424 -17.86 -52.74 -13.37
N ALA A 425 -17.98 -51.41 -13.50
CA ALA A 425 -18.58 -50.75 -14.66
C ALA A 425 -17.68 -50.88 -15.91
N GLU A 426 -16.38 -50.64 -15.76
CA GLU A 426 -15.38 -50.74 -16.84
C GLU A 426 -15.35 -52.16 -17.46
N LYS A 427 -15.40 -53.21 -16.63
CA LYS A 427 -15.48 -54.60 -17.09
C LYS A 427 -16.74 -54.91 -17.89
N LYS A 428 -17.89 -54.27 -17.56
CA LYS A 428 -19.11 -54.39 -18.37
C LYS A 428 -18.97 -53.68 -19.71
N ALA A 429 -18.44 -52.46 -19.73
CA ALA A 429 -18.23 -51.69 -20.95
C ALA A 429 -17.32 -52.44 -21.95
N VAL A 430 -16.21 -53.02 -21.49
CA VAL A 430 -15.33 -53.86 -22.33
C VAL A 430 -16.07 -55.09 -22.87
N GLN A 431 -16.89 -55.74 -22.04
CA GLN A 431 -17.65 -56.93 -22.44
C GLN A 431 -18.76 -56.63 -23.46
N GLU A 432 -19.41 -55.46 -23.34
CA GLU A 432 -20.38 -54.97 -24.33
C GLU A 432 -19.72 -54.62 -25.66
N VAL A 433 -18.59 -53.90 -25.67
CA VAL A 433 -17.82 -53.59 -26.89
C VAL A 433 -17.36 -54.87 -27.60
N GLN A 434 -16.85 -55.86 -26.87
CA GLN A 434 -16.48 -57.16 -27.46
C GLN A 434 -17.66 -57.91 -28.07
N SER A 435 -18.85 -57.85 -27.44
CA SER A 435 -20.06 -58.48 -28.00
C SER A 435 -20.56 -57.79 -29.29
N GLN A 436 -20.43 -56.47 -29.38
CA GLN A 436 -20.79 -55.72 -30.60
C GLN A 436 -19.82 -56.03 -31.75
N GLN A 437 -18.52 -56.09 -31.46
CA GLN A 437 -17.49 -56.47 -32.45
C GLN A 437 -17.70 -57.90 -32.97
N ALA A 438 -18.07 -58.84 -32.10
CA ALA A 438 -18.39 -60.22 -32.51
C ALA A 438 -19.61 -60.32 -33.45
N GLN A 439 -20.57 -59.39 -33.36
CA GLN A 439 -21.76 -59.36 -34.22
C GLN A 439 -21.51 -58.76 -35.61
N GLN A 440 -20.48 -57.91 -35.77
CA GLN A 440 -20.16 -57.29 -37.06
C GLN A 440 -19.37 -58.21 -38.01
N ALA A 441 -18.89 -59.37 -37.56
CA ALA A 441 -18.07 -60.28 -38.35
C ALA A 441 -18.84 -61.25 -39.29
N LEU A 442 -20.17 -61.11 -39.44
CA LEU A 442 -21.04 -62.12 -40.06
C LEU A 442 -22.08 -61.55 -41.04
N GLN A 443 -21.63 -61.07 -42.22
CA GLN A 443 -22.41 -61.13 -43.49
C GLN A 443 -21.55 -60.77 -44.74
N PRO A 444 -21.78 -61.41 -45.92
CA PRO A 444 -21.03 -61.17 -47.16
C PRO A 444 -21.72 -60.22 -48.16
N ALA A 445 -21.01 -59.79 -49.21
CA ALA A 445 -21.46 -58.79 -50.20
C ALA A 445 -21.74 -59.38 -51.62
N VAL A 446 -22.68 -58.75 -52.37
CA VAL A 446 -23.06 -59.07 -53.77
C VAL A 446 -23.39 -57.76 -54.54
N VAL A 447 -23.52 -57.79 -55.88
CA VAL A 447 -23.34 -56.67 -56.84
C VAL A 447 -24.63 -56.22 -57.59
N ASN A 448 -24.59 -54.99 -58.14
CA ASN A 448 -25.59 -54.22 -58.92
C ASN A 448 -26.41 -54.93 -60.03
N ALA A 449 -27.66 -54.47 -60.31
CA ALA A 449 -28.00 -53.61 -61.49
C ALA A 449 -29.53 -53.49 -61.85
N ASN A 450 -29.92 -52.29 -62.35
CA ASN A 450 -31.09 -51.95 -63.22
C ASN A 450 -32.56 -51.97 -62.70
N GLY A 451 -33.42 -51.12 -63.31
CA GLY A 451 -34.89 -50.96 -63.09
C GLY A 451 -35.71 -51.09 -64.40
N PRO A 452 -36.94 -50.51 -64.60
CA PRO A 452 -37.62 -49.43 -63.82
C PRO A 452 -39.17 -49.59 -63.56
N ALA A 453 -39.75 -48.68 -62.74
CA ALA A 453 -41.17 -48.18 -62.69
C ALA A 453 -42.36 -49.18 -62.49
N ASN A 454 -43.49 -48.88 -61.82
CA ASN A 454 -43.97 -47.64 -61.17
C ASN A 454 -45.05 -47.88 -60.07
N SER A 455 -45.22 -46.92 -59.15
CA SER A 455 -46.44 -46.57 -58.36
C SER A 455 -47.10 -47.52 -57.31
N ALA A 456 -46.92 -47.20 -56.01
CA ALA A 456 -47.95 -46.66 -55.07
C ALA A 456 -48.14 -47.32 -53.67
N ASN A 457 -48.10 -46.48 -52.61
CA ASN A 457 -48.55 -46.67 -51.19
C ASN A 457 -47.80 -47.75 -50.35
N LEU A 458 -47.40 -47.56 -49.07
CA LEU A 458 -47.85 -46.67 -47.98
C LEU A 458 -46.68 -46.03 -47.15
N HIS A 459 -47.06 -45.17 -46.19
CA HIS A 459 -46.36 -44.57 -45.02
C HIS A 459 -45.10 -45.24 -44.42
N ALA A 460 -44.19 -44.54 -43.70
CA ALA A 460 -43.93 -43.10 -43.54
C ALA A 460 -42.59 -42.85 -42.78
N GLN A 461 -41.93 -41.71 -43.03
CA GLN A 461 -40.80 -41.17 -42.24
C GLN A 461 -40.82 -39.62 -42.27
N PRO A 462 -40.43 -38.92 -41.18
CA PRO A 462 -40.21 -37.48 -41.19
C PRO A 462 -38.75 -37.13 -41.57
N LYS A 463 -38.57 -36.45 -42.71
CA LYS A 463 -37.37 -35.63 -42.96
C LYS A 463 -37.64 -34.22 -42.45
N THR A 464 -36.68 -33.60 -41.76
CA THR A 464 -36.74 -32.19 -41.35
C THR A 464 -36.20 -31.30 -42.47
N ASP A 465 -37.11 -30.83 -43.33
CA ASP A 465 -36.82 -30.00 -44.50
C ASP A 465 -36.53 -28.53 -44.08
N LEU A 466 -35.33 -28.27 -43.53
CA LEU A 466 -34.90 -26.92 -43.17
C LEU A 466 -34.64 -26.08 -44.43
N ARG A 467 -35.23 -24.88 -44.48
CA ARG A 467 -35.17 -23.97 -45.62
C ARG A 467 -34.86 -22.54 -45.19
N CYS A 468 -34.10 -21.83 -46.01
CA CYS A 468 -33.81 -20.41 -45.79
C CYS A 468 -35.08 -19.57 -45.88
N PRO A 469 -35.47 -18.81 -44.83
CA PRO A 469 -36.68 -17.99 -44.87
C PRO A 469 -36.60 -16.80 -45.84
N ASN A 470 -35.42 -16.46 -46.38
CA ASN A 470 -35.25 -15.36 -47.35
C ASN A 470 -35.38 -15.81 -48.82
N CYS A 471 -35.06 -17.07 -49.16
CA CYS A 471 -35.04 -17.54 -50.55
C CYS A 471 -35.68 -18.92 -50.79
N GLY A 472 -36.12 -19.64 -49.76
CA GLY A 472 -36.72 -20.98 -49.86
C GLY A 472 -35.75 -22.12 -50.18
N GLY A 473 -34.48 -21.82 -50.45
CA GLY A 473 -33.42 -22.80 -50.70
C GLY A 473 -33.14 -23.68 -49.48
N PRO A 474 -32.70 -24.94 -49.69
CA PRO A 474 -32.38 -25.86 -48.59
C PRO A 474 -31.14 -25.38 -47.82
N VAL A 475 -31.15 -25.58 -46.50
CA VAL A 475 -30.05 -25.24 -45.59
C VAL A 475 -29.93 -26.30 -44.50
N ASN A 476 -28.72 -26.54 -43.99
CA ASN A 476 -28.49 -27.48 -42.89
C ASN A 476 -28.60 -26.77 -41.53
N ALA A 477 -28.77 -27.55 -40.45
CA ALA A 477 -28.81 -27.04 -39.08
C ALA A 477 -27.50 -26.35 -38.62
N SER A 478 -26.40 -26.57 -39.35
CA SER A 478 -25.06 -26.00 -39.13
C SER A 478 -24.79 -24.70 -39.92
N ASP A 479 -25.69 -24.29 -40.81
CA ASP A 479 -25.38 -23.28 -41.82
C ASP A 479 -25.69 -21.87 -41.29
N ASN A 480 -24.67 -21.17 -40.77
CA ASN A 480 -24.79 -19.79 -40.26
C ASN A 480 -25.22 -18.76 -41.33
N PHE A 481 -25.09 -19.09 -42.61
CA PHE A 481 -25.51 -18.27 -43.75
C PHE A 481 -26.07 -19.16 -44.86
N CYS A 482 -27.11 -18.71 -45.57
CA CYS A 482 -27.63 -19.48 -46.70
C CYS A 482 -26.63 -19.52 -47.87
N SER A 483 -26.30 -20.71 -48.36
CA SER A 483 -25.37 -20.89 -49.49
C SER A 483 -25.82 -20.21 -50.79
N GLN A 484 -27.13 -20.07 -51.04
CA GLN A 484 -27.68 -19.42 -52.24
C GLN A 484 -27.75 -17.89 -52.12
N CYS A 485 -28.29 -17.34 -51.02
CA CYS A 485 -28.56 -15.90 -50.89
C CYS A 485 -27.69 -15.17 -49.87
N ARG A 486 -26.71 -15.85 -49.24
CA ARG A 486 -25.76 -15.36 -48.22
C ARG A 486 -26.37 -14.63 -47.02
N SER A 487 -27.68 -14.74 -46.83
CA SER A 487 -28.37 -14.11 -45.70
C SER A 487 -28.05 -14.84 -44.39
N PRO A 488 -27.80 -14.13 -43.27
CA PRO A 488 -27.47 -14.73 -41.99
C PRO A 488 -28.65 -15.51 -41.41
N LEU A 489 -28.36 -16.67 -40.84
CA LEU A 489 -29.32 -17.65 -40.37
C LEU A 489 -29.09 -17.97 -38.90
N VAL A 490 -30.19 -18.17 -38.16
CA VAL A 490 -30.19 -18.64 -36.78
C VAL A 490 -31.27 -19.69 -36.63
N LEU A 491 -30.98 -20.83 -36.00
CA LEU A 491 -32.01 -21.83 -35.69
C LEU A 491 -32.93 -21.30 -34.58
N SER A 492 -34.22 -21.55 -34.70
CA SER A 492 -35.16 -21.31 -33.59
C SER A 492 -34.92 -22.27 -32.44
N ASP A 493 -35.26 -21.87 -31.23
CA ASP A 493 -35.01 -22.57 -29.95
C ASP A 493 -35.52 -24.02 -29.89
N SER A 494 -36.48 -24.38 -30.76
CA SER A 494 -37.02 -25.73 -30.92
C SER A 494 -36.25 -26.63 -31.89
N GLY A 495 -35.13 -26.18 -32.47
CA GLY A 495 -34.25 -26.91 -33.40
C GLY A 495 -34.84 -27.22 -34.78
N LEU A 496 -36.13 -26.95 -34.99
CA LEU A 496 -36.92 -27.46 -36.14
C LEU A 496 -37.10 -26.45 -37.29
N ASN A 497 -36.69 -25.19 -37.13
CA ASN A 497 -36.85 -24.13 -38.13
C ASN A 497 -35.68 -23.14 -38.11
N VAL A 498 -35.50 -22.41 -39.21
CA VAL A 498 -34.46 -21.38 -39.38
C VAL A 498 -35.10 -19.99 -39.51
N ARG A 499 -34.48 -18.98 -38.89
CA ARG A 499 -34.87 -17.57 -38.91
C ARG A 499 -33.75 -16.70 -39.50
N LEU A 500 -34.09 -15.52 -40.01
CA LEU A 500 -33.12 -14.47 -40.36
C LEU A 500 -32.59 -13.80 -39.09
N ALA A 501 -31.29 -13.50 -39.05
CA ALA A 501 -30.76 -12.57 -38.05
C ALA A 501 -31.25 -11.14 -38.35
N MET A 502 -31.76 -10.42 -37.34
CA MET A 502 -32.28 -9.06 -37.51
C MET A 502 -31.14 -8.02 -37.45
N PRO A 503 -31.11 -7.02 -38.36
CA PRO A 503 -30.20 -5.88 -38.23
C PRO A 503 -30.55 -5.00 -37.02
N GLN A 504 -29.55 -4.37 -36.41
CA GLN A 504 -29.76 -3.22 -35.52
C GLN A 504 -29.56 -1.92 -36.32
N GLU A 505 -30.38 -0.90 -36.07
CA GLU A 505 -30.42 0.34 -36.86
C GLU A 505 -29.27 1.31 -36.52
N PRO A 506 -28.66 1.96 -37.54
CA PRO A 506 -27.64 2.99 -37.34
C PRO A 506 -28.20 4.43 -37.42
N VAL A 507 -27.65 5.34 -36.61
CA VAL A 507 -27.81 6.79 -36.80
C VAL A 507 -26.70 7.31 -37.71
N GLN A 508 -27.03 8.23 -38.63
CA GLN A 508 -26.22 8.62 -39.78
C GLN A 508 -25.65 10.05 -39.66
N VAL A 509 -24.49 10.29 -40.29
CA VAL A 509 -24.22 11.46 -41.16
C VAL A 509 -23.08 11.11 -42.16
N PRO A 510 -22.93 11.80 -43.31
CA PRO A 510 -22.47 11.15 -44.55
C PRO A 510 -21.07 11.56 -45.06
N ALA A 511 -20.64 10.95 -46.17
CA ALA A 511 -19.34 11.17 -46.82
C ALA A 511 -19.42 11.72 -48.25
N GLY A 512 -18.39 12.48 -48.65
CA GLY A 512 -18.14 13.00 -50.00
C GLY A 512 -17.12 14.16 -49.93
N SER A 513 -16.11 14.30 -50.79
CA SER A 513 -15.79 13.60 -52.05
C SER A 513 -14.25 13.51 -52.27
N ALA A 514 -13.77 13.00 -53.41
CA ALA A 514 -12.37 12.58 -53.66
C ALA A 514 -11.77 13.31 -54.90
N PRO A 515 -10.70 12.86 -55.63
CA PRO A 515 -9.54 11.97 -55.32
C PRO A 515 -8.13 12.41 -55.90
N GLN A 516 -7.04 11.73 -55.48
CA GLN A 516 -5.79 11.45 -56.27
C GLN A 516 -4.83 12.64 -56.66
N PRO A 517 -3.61 12.45 -57.23
CA PRO A 517 -2.89 11.20 -57.61
C PRO A 517 -1.41 10.98 -57.14
N VAL A 518 -0.99 9.69 -57.25
CA VAL A 518 0.33 8.98 -57.40
C VAL A 518 1.64 9.73 -57.80
N PRO A 519 2.88 9.13 -57.79
CA PRO A 519 3.32 7.70 -57.77
C PRO A 519 4.48 7.39 -56.75
N ALA A 520 5.38 6.36 -56.79
CA ALA A 520 5.71 5.24 -57.70
C ALA A 520 6.51 4.08 -57.00
N GLY A 521 6.40 2.83 -57.51
CA GLY A 521 7.55 1.88 -57.70
C GLY A 521 8.05 0.98 -56.55
N LEU A 522 8.67 -0.20 -56.78
CA LEU A 522 8.23 -1.45 -57.47
C LEU A 522 9.32 -2.58 -57.33
N VAL A 523 9.09 -3.62 -56.48
CA VAL A 523 9.60 -5.04 -56.56
C VAL A 523 11.13 -5.32 -56.70
N PRO A 524 11.66 -6.59 -56.76
CA PRO A 524 11.10 -7.93 -56.44
C PRO A 524 11.99 -8.89 -55.57
N SER A 525 11.39 -10.02 -55.13
CA SER A 525 11.99 -11.39 -55.03
C SER A 525 13.18 -11.69 -54.08
N SER A 526 13.47 -12.94 -53.68
CA SER A 526 12.67 -14.20 -53.61
C SER A 526 13.38 -15.26 -52.74
N SER A 527 12.60 -16.26 -52.29
CA SER A 527 12.98 -17.55 -51.67
C SER A 527 14.31 -18.22 -52.06
N ILE A 528 14.88 -19.02 -51.13
CA ILE A 528 15.29 -20.44 -51.38
C ILE A 528 15.50 -21.20 -50.05
N TYR A 529 15.25 -22.51 -50.06
CA TYR A 529 15.58 -23.49 -49.01
C TYR A 529 16.89 -24.19 -49.37
N ASP A 530 17.74 -24.53 -48.39
CA ASP A 530 18.43 -25.84 -48.42
C ASP A 530 18.90 -26.31 -47.04
N GLN A 531 19.23 -27.60 -46.96
CA GLN A 531 19.76 -28.34 -45.78
C GLN A 531 21.25 -28.71 -46.01
N PRO A 532 22.01 -29.42 -45.13
CA PRO A 532 21.58 -30.48 -44.22
C PRO A 532 22.28 -30.55 -42.83
N THR A 533 22.07 -31.68 -42.16
CA THR A 533 22.51 -32.08 -40.82
C THR A 533 24.02 -32.35 -40.66
N ARG A 534 24.48 -32.34 -39.40
CA ARG A 534 25.63 -33.13 -38.94
C ARG A 534 25.40 -33.67 -37.53
N GLU A 535 25.91 -34.86 -37.27
CA GLU A 535 25.68 -35.64 -36.04
C GLU A 535 26.56 -35.19 -34.86
N MET A 536 26.11 -35.46 -33.63
CA MET A 536 26.93 -35.40 -32.40
C MET A 536 27.25 -36.81 -31.89
N SER A 537 28.49 -37.03 -31.47
CA SER A 537 28.96 -38.30 -30.87
C SER A 537 29.12 -38.19 -29.34
N PRO A 538 28.62 -39.14 -28.53
CA PRO A 538 28.66 -39.03 -27.07
C PRO A 538 29.97 -39.52 -26.45
N SER A 539 30.94 -38.60 -26.29
CA SER A 539 32.10 -38.63 -25.38
C SER A 539 32.69 -37.20 -25.36
N GLU A 540 33.27 -36.68 -24.29
CA GLU A 540 33.93 -37.33 -23.16
C GLU A 540 33.44 -36.82 -21.78
N LEU A 541 33.64 -37.63 -20.74
CA LEU A 541 33.28 -37.32 -19.35
C LEU A 541 34.46 -37.69 -18.44
N LYS A 542 35.05 -36.71 -17.71
CA LYS A 542 35.42 -36.84 -16.27
C LYS A 542 36.18 -35.64 -15.66
N THR A 543 35.60 -35.14 -14.57
CA THR A 543 36.24 -34.70 -13.30
C THR A 543 37.39 -33.68 -13.30
N GLY A 544 37.09 -32.51 -12.71
CA GLY A 544 38.04 -31.71 -11.93
C GLY A 544 37.28 -31.02 -10.78
N GLN A 545 37.82 -31.02 -9.54
CA GLN A 545 37.22 -30.31 -8.41
C GLN A 545 37.82 -28.91 -8.28
N ALA A 546 37.11 -27.90 -8.77
CA ALA A 546 37.37 -26.48 -8.58
C ALA A 546 36.05 -25.68 -8.77
N ASP A 547 36.12 -24.35 -8.68
CA ASP A 547 35.07 -23.39 -9.06
C ASP A 547 33.72 -23.54 -8.33
N LEU A 548 33.72 -23.38 -7.00
CA LEU A 548 32.52 -23.02 -6.22
C LEU A 548 32.37 -21.48 -6.13
N GLU A 549 32.61 -20.79 -7.24
CA GLU A 549 32.59 -19.33 -7.36
C GLU A 549 32.22 -18.89 -8.80
N LYS A 550 31.04 -19.29 -9.28
CA LYS A 550 30.42 -18.81 -10.54
C LYS A 550 28.93 -19.16 -10.65
N THR A 551 28.08 -18.33 -10.07
CA THR A 551 26.62 -18.32 -10.36
C THR A 551 26.14 -16.93 -10.78
N GLN A 552 27.00 -16.20 -11.51
CA GLN A 552 26.64 -15.04 -12.33
C GLN A 552 27.19 -15.27 -13.74
N LEU A 553 26.37 -15.84 -14.63
CA LEU A 553 26.33 -15.68 -16.10
C LEU A 553 25.46 -16.80 -16.71
N TYR A 554 24.14 -16.60 -16.80
CA TYR A 554 23.27 -17.33 -17.74
C TYR A 554 22.08 -16.48 -18.25
N ALA A 555 22.32 -15.16 -18.40
CA ALA A 555 21.43 -14.23 -19.10
C ALA A 555 22.00 -13.79 -20.47
N GLY A 556 22.95 -14.56 -21.02
CA GLY A 556 23.93 -14.07 -22.00
C GLY A 556 23.90 -14.68 -23.40
N GLU A 557 22.91 -15.51 -23.77
CA GLU A 557 22.97 -16.26 -25.04
C GLU A 557 21.65 -16.37 -25.84
N MET A 558 20.81 -15.32 -25.81
CA MET A 558 19.85 -15.03 -26.89
C MET A 558 20.01 -13.63 -27.52
N ALA A 559 20.96 -12.81 -27.04
CA ALA A 559 21.19 -11.45 -27.52
C ALA A 559 22.14 -11.35 -28.74
N LYS A 560 22.53 -12.47 -29.37
CA LYS A 560 23.45 -12.51 -30.52
C LYS A 560 22.71 -12.81 -31.83
N ASN A 561 22.16 -11.76 -32.46
CA ASN A 561 22.04 -11.56 -33.94
C ASN A 561 20.97 -10.52 -34.39
N VAL A 562 20.60 -9.54 -33.56
CA VAL A 562 19.97 -8.29 -34.05
C VAL A 562 20.66 -7.08 -33.42
N GLN A 563 21.89 -6.80 -33.85
CA GLN A 563 22.65 -5.62 -33.40
C GLN A 563 22.18 -4.35 -34.16
N LEU A 564 20.96 -3.89 -33.87
CA LEU A 564 20.52 -2.55 -34.31
C LEU A 564 21.11 -1.47 -33.39
N PRO A 565 21.64 -0.35 -33.93
CA PRO A 565 22.40 0.62 -33.14
C PRO A 565 21.48 1.51 -32.28
N ILE A 566 21.43 1.20 -30.98
CA ILE A 566 20.69 1.96 -29.95
C ILE A 566 21.14 3.44 -29.91
N GLU A 567 22.41 3.71 -30.22
CA GLU A 567 23.03 5.05 -30.27
C GLU A 567 22.28 6.07 -31.14
N ARG A 568 21.43 5.65 -32.09
CA ARG A 568 20.69 6.56 -32.98
C ARG A 568 19.34 7.08 -32.46
N TYR A 569 18.82 6.53 -31.35
CA TYR A 569 17.55 7.01 -30.77
C TYR A 569 17.73 7.96 -29.58
N SER A 570 18.94 8.10 -29.04
CA SER A 570 19.31 8.99 -27.92
C SER A 570 19.24 10.50 -28.23
N GLY A 571 18.45 10.90 -29.23
CA GLY A 571 18.28 12.29 -29.68
C GLY A 571 16.92 12.55 -30.34
N ARG A 572 15.92 11.69 -30.12
CA ARG A 572 14.52 11.95 -30.50
C ARG A 572 13.67 12.12 -29.24
N ASN A 573 13.01 13.26 -29.10
CA ASN A 573 11.94 13.40 -28.12
C ASN A 573 10.79 12.48 -28.54
N MET A 574 10.33 11.61 -27.65
CA MET A 574 9.07 10.89 -27.82
C MET A 574 7.94 11.68 -27.17
N SER A 575 6.73 11.51 -27.69
CA SER A 575 5.49 11.96 -27.07
C SER A 575 4.63 10.76 -26.69
N LEU A 576 4.11 10.77 -25.46
CA LEU A 576 3.17 9.76 -24.97
C LEU A 576 1.75 10.13 -25.42
N VAL A 577 1.00 9.16 -25.95
CA VAL A 577 -0.44 9.28 -26.21
C VAL A 577 -1.15 8.17 -25.44
N VAL A 578 -2.10 8.52 -24.58
CA VAL A 578 -2.62 7.63 -23.54
C VAL A 578 -4.13 7.48 -23.64
N GLY A 579 -4.63 6.25 -23.46
CA GLY A 579 -6.04 5.94 -23.36
C GLY A 579 -6.31 5.00 -22.19
N THR A 580 -7.19 5.38 -21.28
CA THR A 580 -7.54 4.61 -20.07
C THR A 580 -9.02 4.24 -20.08
N ARG A 581 -9.37 2.99 -19.78
CA ARG A 581 -10.76 2.57 -19.54
C ARG A 581 -10.85 1.57 -18.41
N SER A 582 -11.96 1.62 -17.68
CA SER A 582 -12.36 0.61 -16.70
C SER A 582 -13.85 0.30 -16.90
N ASN A 583 -14.27 -0.90 -16.55
CA ASN A 583 -15.67 -1.33 -16.58
C ASN A 583 -15.90 -2.41 -15.51
N PRO A 584 -17.02 -2.38 -14.76
CA PRO A 584 -17.30 -3.39 -13.75
C PRO A 584 -17.65 -4.78 -14.32
N GLY A 585 -17.73 -4.98 -15.64
CA GLY A 585 -18.04 -6.29 -16.23
C GLY A 585 -19.51 -6.67 -16.13
N ILE A 586 -19.95 -7.66 -16.90
CA ILE A 586 -21.36 -8.08 -16.99
C ILE A 586 -21.82 -8.75 -15.70
N LYS A 587 -21.01 -9.63 -15.09
CA LYS A 587 -21.41 -10.35 -13.87
C LYS A 587 -21.29 -9.50 -12.60
N ARG A 588 -20.40 -8.50 -12.57
CA ARG A 588 -20.17 -7.61 -11.42
C ARG A 588 -20.82 -6.22 -11.58
N GLN A 589 -21.59 -5.95 -12.64
CA GLN A 589 -22.31 -4.67 -12.92
C GLN A 589 -23.23 -4.12 -11.79
N HIS A 590 -23.52 -4.90 -10.75
CA HIS A 590 -24.34 -4.51 -9.59
C HIS A 590 -23.55 -4.54 -8.26
N LYS A 591 -22.22 -4.65 -8.35
CA LYS A 591 -21.26 -4.55 -7.24
C LYS A 591 -20.40 -3.30 -7.46
N PRO A 592 -19.63 -2.85 -6.45
CA PRO A 592 -18.53 -1.94 -6.69
C PRO A 592 -17.56 -2.52 -7.74
N ASN A 593 -16.95 -1.64 -8.53
CA ASN A 593 -15.75 -1.96 -9.28
C ASN A 593 -14.60 -2.08 -8.27
N GLU A 594 -14.00 -3.26 -8.13
CA GLU A 594 -12.89 -3.49 -7.20
C GLU A 594 -11.53 -3.22 -7.86
N ASP A 595 -11.48 -3.09 -9.19
CA ASP A 595 -10.37 -2.47 -9.95
C ASP A 595 -10.13 -1.00 -9.60
N SER A 596 -8.87 -0.58 -9.69
CA SER A 596 -8.46 0.82 -9.79
C SER A 596 -7.42 1.02 -10.90
N LEU A 597 -7.38 2.23 -11.49
CA LEU A 597 -6.32 2.63 -12.41
C LEU A 597 -5.86 4.08 -12.17
N PHE A 598 -4.63 4.39 -12.60
CA PHE A 598 -4.03 5.72 -12.55
C PHE A 598 -3.15 5.95 -13.78
N ALA A 599 -3.21 7.17 -14.31
CA ALA A 599 -2.33 7.61 -15.39
C ALA A 599 -1.97 9.08 -15.21
N ALA A 600 -0.68 9.39 -15.23
CA ALA A 600 -0.16 10.75 -15.28
C ALA A 600 1.04 10.82 -16.24
N GLN A 601 1.23 11.97 -16.88
CA GLN A 601 2.39 12.25 -17.72
C GLN A 601 2.94 13.65 -17.43
N GLY A 602 4.19 13.91 -17.78
CA GLY A 602 4.81 15.22 -17.57
C GLY A 602 6.14 15.36 -18.28
N GLU A 603 6.75 16.52 -18.12
CA GLU A 603 8.08 16.83 -18.64
C GLU A 603 9.04 17.12 -17.48
N ARG A 604 10.24 16.51 -17.52
CA ARG A 604 11.35 16.76 -16.59
C ARG A 604 12.58 17.26 -17.34
N VAL A 605 13.47 17.98 -16.65
CA VAL A 605 14.74 18.42 -17.22
C VAL A 605 15.87 17.49 -16.76
N HIS A 606 16.64 16.98 -17.70
CA HIS A 606 17.82 16.14 -17.44
C HIS A 606 18.92 16.50 -18.46
N ASP A 607 20.14 16.78 -18.00
CA ASP A 607 21.28 17.21 -18.82
C ASP A 607 20.95 18.34 -19.83
N SER A 608 20.18 19.33 -19.36
CA SER A 608 19.64 20.46 -20.16
C SER A 608 18.70 20.07 -21.32
N GLN A 609 18.25 18.82 -21.37
CA GLN A 609 17.21 18.34 -22.29
C GLN A 609 15.88 18.12 -21.56
N THR A 610 14.77 18.41 -22.25
CA THR A 610 13.43 18.09 -21.76
C THR A 610 13.09 16.64 -22.14
N GLN A 611 12.90 15.78 -21.15
CA GLN A 611 12.44 14.41 -21.31
C GLN A 611 10.98 14.29 -20.87
N GLN A 612 10.13 13.65 -21.67
CA GLN A 612 8.82 13.22 -21.17
C GLN A 612 8.96 12.02 -20.24
N PHE A 613 8.06 11.98 -19.25
CA PHE A 613 7.85 10.82 -18.39
C PHE A 613 6.35 10.54 -18.24
N GLY A 614 6.02 9.32 -17.81
CA GLY A 614 4.65 8.97 -17.43
C GLY A 614 4.61 7.81 -16.45
N LEU A 615 3.66 7.86 -15.51
CA LEU A 615 3.38 6.81 -14.54
C LEU A 615 1.98 6.26 -14.81
N PHE A 616 1.93 4.97 -15.09
CA PHE A 616 0.71 4.22 -15.44
C PHE A 616 0.60 3.04 -14.49
N VAL A 617 -0.56 2.88 -13.83
CA VAL A 617 -0.76 1.84 -12.83
C VAL A 617 -2.16 1.25 -12.95
N VAL A 618 -2.24 -0.07 -12.89
CA VAL A 618 -3.49 -0.84 -12.84
C VAL A 618 -3.41 -1.82 -11.68
N ALA A 619 -4.51 -1.97 -10.94
CA ALA A 619 -4.61 -2.82 -9.75
C ALA A 619 -6.01 -3.43 -9.65
N ASP A 620 -6.12 -4.76 -9.69
CA ASP A 620 -7.36 -5.50 -9.36
C ASP A 620 -7.44 -5.71 -7.84
N GLY A 621 -8.60 -5.49 -7.24
CA GLY A 621 -8.85 -5.56 -5.81
C GLY A 621 -9.64 -6.79 -5.37
N MET A 622 -9.10 -7.52 -4.40
CA MET A 622 -9.76 -8.68 -3.77
C MET A 622 -10.03 -8.47 -2.28
N GLY A 623 -11.00 -9.19 -1.73
CA GLY A 623 -11.37 -9.12 -0.31
C GLY A 623 -12.87 -9.06 -0.01
N GLY A 624 -13.71 -9.06 -1.05
CA GLY A 624 -15.16 -9.18 -0.95
C GLY A 624 -15.86 -7.81 -0.89
N HIS A 625 -16.14 -7.26 -2.07
CA HIS A 625 -16.87 -6.00 -2.27
C HIS A 625 -16.01 -4.80 -1.87
N ALA A 626 -16.52 -3.82 -1.11
CA ALA A 626 -15.83 -2.56 -0.84
C ALA A 626 -14.39 -2.70 -0.30
N LYS A 627 -14.05 -3.87 0.29
CA LYS A 627 -12.69 -4.25 0.68
C LYS A 627 -11.69 -4.30 -0.48
N GLY A 628 -12.03 -4.95 -1.61
CA GLY A 628 -11.15 -5.01 -2.77
C GLY A 628 -10.90 -3.63 -3.37
N GLN A 629 -11.97 -2.85 -3.53
CA GLN A 629 -11.92 -1.47 -4.01
C GLN A 629 -11.07 -0.56 -3.10
N ASP A 630 -11.13 -0.75 -1.77
CA ASP A 630 -10.28 0.02 -0.84
C ASP A 630 -8.80 -0.39 -0.93
N ALA A 631 -8.50 -1.67 -1.19
CA ALA A 631 -7.12 -2.14 -1.38
C ALA A 631 -6.49 -1.60 -2.69
N SER A 632 -7.16 -1.77 -3.83
CA SER A 632 -6.63 -1.31 -5.14
C SER A 632 -6.47 0.21 -5.18
N ARG A 633 -7.44 0.95 -4.63
CA ARG A 633 -7.40 2.41 -4.52
C ARG A 633 -6.29 2.90 -3.59
N LEU A 634 -6.08 2.25 -2.45
CA LEU A 634 -5.02 2.61 -1.50
C LEU A 634 -3.63 2.32 -2.09
N ALA A 635 -3.44 1.17 -2.74
CA ALA A 635 -2.18 0.85 -3.39
C ALA A 635 -1.82 1.86 -4.48
N ILE A 636 -2.80 2.22 -5.33
CA ILE A 636 -2.62 3.22 -6.39
C ILE A 636 -2.39 4.63 -5.85
N GLN A 637 -3.05 5.02 -4.76
CA GLN A 637 -2.77 6.30 -4.11
C GLN A 637 -1.29 6.37 -3.70
N ILE A 638 -0.84 5.41 -2.89
CA ILE A 638 0.50 5.42 -2.27
C ILE A 638 1.61 5.38 -3.33
N ILE A 639 1.53 4.51 -4.35
CA ILE A 639 2.55 4.48 -5.41
C ILE A 639 2.58 5.79 -6.22
N SER A 640 1.44 6.46 -6.42
CA SER A 640 1.40 7.74 -7.14
C SER A 640 2.00 8.90 -6.31
N GLU A 641 1.75 8.90 -5.00
CA GLU A 641 2.30 9.88 -4.04
C GLU A 641 3.80 9.67 -3.80
N GLU A 642 4.29 8.43 -3.83
CA GLU A 642 5.71 8.08 -3.69
C GLU A 642 6.54 8.34 -4.95
N VAL A 643 6.05 7.92 -6.13
CA VAL A 643 6.85 7.93 -7.36
C VAL A 643 6.87 9.32 -8.01
N LEU A 644 5.72 9.99 -8.14
CA LEU A 644 5.66 11.23 -8.92
C LEU A 644 6.56 12.36 -8.42
N PRO A 645 6.70 12.65 -7.11
CA PRO A 645 7.61 13.68 -6.64
C PRO A 645 9.07 13.36 -6.95
N LYS A 646 9.47 12.09 -6.78
CA LYS A 646 10.85 11.61 -7.03
C LYS A 646 11.22 11.72 -8.52
N ILE A 647 10.29 11.43 -9.43
CA ILE A 647 10.51 11.53 -10.89
C ILE A 647 10.40 12.97 -11.41
N SER A 648 9.54 13.81 -10.81
CA SER A 648 9.36 15.22 -11.21
C SER A 648 10.54 16.13 -10.81
N GLY A 649 11.46 15.64 -9.99
CA GLY A 649 12.68 16.36 -9.61
C GLY A 649 13.68 16.54 -10.77
N ASN A 650 14.52 17.56 -10.66
CA ASN A 650 15.61 17.85 -11.62
C ASN A 650 16.87 17.00 -11.37
N ASP A 651 16.88 16.16 -10.34
CA ASP A 651 18.05 15.35 -9.98
C ASP A 651 18.36 14.29 -11.07
N PRO A 652 19.65 14.02 -11.35
CA PRO A 652 20.05 13.01 -12.32
C PRO A 652 19.74 11.61 -11.78
N LEU A 653 18.64 11.02 -12.26
CA LEU A 653 18.25 9.65 -11.96
C LEU A 653 18.81 8.73 -13.05
N ASN A 654 19.61 7.75 -12.64
CA ASN A 654 20.04 6.67 -13.51
C ASN A 654 18.97 5.54 -13.55
N ASP A 655 19.15 4.61 -14.48
CA ASP A 655 18.20 3.53 -14.72
C ASP A 655 17.94 2.65 -13.48
N ASP A 656 18.97 2.44 -12.64
CA ASP A 656 18.84 1.66 -11.39
C ASP A 656 17.99 2.41 -10.35
N ALA A 657 18.19 3.72 -10.19
CA ALA A 657 17.36 4.54 -9.32
C ALA A 657 15.90 4.59 -9.80
N LEU A 658 15.66 4.60 -11.12
CA LEU A 658 14.30 4.53 -11.68
C LEU A 658 13.61 3.19 -11.39
N VAL A 659 14.35 2.07 -11.38
CA VAL A 659 13.84 0.77 -10.91
C VAL A 659 13.56 0.81 -9.41
N GLN A 660 14.49 1.29 -8.58
CA GLN A 660 14.30 1.33 -7.12
C GLN A 660 13.11 2.21 -6.73
N ILE A 661 12.97 3.41 -7.30
CA ILE A 661 11.82 4.30 -7.03
C ILE A 661 10.48 3.61 -7.31
N LEU A 662 10.38 2.82 -8.38
CA LEU A 662 9.16 2.10 -8.74
C LEU A 662 8.92 0.89 -7.81
N VAL A 663 9.97 0.14 -7.45
CA VAL A 663 9.90 -1.01 -6.53
C VAL A 663 9.55 -0.56 -5.11
N ASP A 664 10.18 0.50 -4.60
CA ASP A 664 9.87 1.13 -3.31
C ASP A 664 8.42 1.61 -3.27
N GLY A 665 7.92 2.24 -4.35
CA GLY A 665 6.53 2.65 -4.47
C GLY A 665 5.53 1.47 -4.38
N VAL A 666 5.85 0.33 -5.01
CA VAL A 666 5.06 -0.91 -4.85
C VAL A 666 5.18 -1.48 -3.44
N GLN A 667 6.36 -1.44 -2.83
CA GLN A 667 6.58 -1.97 -1.48
C GLN A 667 5.90 -1.10 -0.40
N HIS A 668 5.88 0.22 -0.57
CA HIS A 668 5.11 1.14 0.28
C HIS A 668 3.60 0.93 0.10
N ALA A 669 3.13 0.72 -1.14
CA ALA A 669 1.74 0.34 -1.43
C ALA A 669 1.34 -0.99 -0.73
N ASN A 670 2.21 -2.01 -0.76
CA ASN A 670 2.01 -3.25 -0.01
C ASN A 670 1.87 -3.00 1.50
N VAL A 671 2.80 -2.23 2.08
CA VAL A 671 2.82 -1.91 3.52
C VAL A 671 1.54 -1.17 3.92
N ALA A 672 1.04 -0.25 3.10
CA ALA A 672 -0.21 0.47 3.36
C ALA A 672 -1.44 -0.45 3.34
N VAL A 673 -1.58 -1.32 2.32
CA VAL A 673 -2.70 -2.29 2.25
C VAL A 673 -2.61 -3.30 3.40
N HIS A 674 -1.41 -3.79 3.73
CA HIS A 674 -1.18 -4.73 4.82
C HIS A 674 -1.48 -4.09 6.20
N GLN A 675 -1.10 -2.84 6.40
CA GLN A 675 -1.43 -2.11 7.63
C GLN A 675 -2.93 -1.90 7.76
N ARG A 676 -3.61 -1.51 6.68
CA ARG A 676 -5.07 -1.32 6.67
C ARG A 676 -5.83 -2.63 6.94
N ASN A 677 -5.30 -3.78 6.50
CA ASN A 677 -5.77 -5.11 6.94
C ASN A 677 -5.71 -5.26 8.45
N MET A 678 -4.56 -4.98 9.06
CA MET A 678 -4.32 -5.13 10.49
C MET A 678 -5.19 -4.18 11.35
N GLU A 679 -5.46 -2.96 10.86
CA GLU A 679 -6.36 -2.00 11.50
C GLU A 679 -7.82 -2.45 11.48
N GLN A 680 -8.33 -2.78 10.28
CA GLN A 680 -9.75 -3.07 10.08
C GLN A 680 -10.11 -4.53 10.39
N ARG A 681 -9.11 -5.38 10.69
CA ARG A 681 -9.24 -6.85 10.68
C ARG A 681 -9.86 -7.33 9.37
N ALA A 682 -9.38 -6.73 8.29
CA ALA A 682 -9.73 -7.09 6.94
C ALA A 682 -8.83 -8.21 6.42
N ASP A 683 -9.25 -8.77 5.30
CA ASP A 683 -8.52 -9.74 4.50
C ASP A 683 -8.75 -9.29 3.05
N MET A 684 -8.20 -8.11 2.77
CA MET A 684 -8.23 -7.46 1.47
C MET A 684 -6.82 -7.45 0.88
N GLY A 685 -6.74 -7.60 -0.43
CA GLY A 685 -5.48 -7.52 -1.14
C GLY A 685 -5.70 -6.94 -2.52
N THR A 686 -4.63 -6.72 -3.25
CA THR A 686 -4.74 -6.22 -4.61
C THR A 686 -3.54 -6.68 -5.43
N THR A 687 -3.75 -6.94 -6.72
CA THR A 687 -2.64 -7.02 -7.68
C THR A 687 -2.12 -5.62 -7.96
N ILE A 688 -0.92 -5.49 -8.52
CA ILE A 688 -0.46 -4.24 -9.12
C ILE A 688 0.42 -4.54 -10.33
N THR A 689 0.17 -3.84 -11.43
CA THR A 689 1.12 -3.73 -12.54
C THR A 689 1.33 -2.24 -12.81
N ALA A 690 2.58 -1.80 -12.75
CA ALA A 690 2.95 -0.39 -12.80
C ALA A 690 4.05 -0.18 -13.84
N ALA A 691 3.88 0.80 -14.72
CA ALA A 691 4.85 1.19 -15.73
C ALA A 691 5.23 2.67 -15.56
N LEU A 692 6.50 2.91 -15.27
CA LEU A 692 7.15 4.21 -15.28
C LEU A 692 7.94 4.36 -16.59
N ILE A 693 7.49 5.23 -17.48
CA ILE A 693 8.22 5.59 -18.70
C ILE A 693 9.05 6.84 -18.43
N VAL A 694 10.33 6.81 -18.78
CA VAL A 694 11.22 8.00 -18.78
C VAL A 694 12.04 7.97 -20.07
N GLY A 695 11.89 8.99 -20.91
CA GLY A 695 12.56 9.04 -22.21
C GLY A 695 12.22 7.83 -23.09
N ALA A 696 13.24 7.05 -23.44
CA ALA A 696 13.13 5.87 -24.32
C ALA A 696 12.88 4.54 -23.57
N THR A 697 12.70 4.56 -22.25
CA THR A 697 12.68 3.33 -21.43
C THR A 697 11.41 3.24 -20.60
N ALA A 698 10.74 2.09 -20.65
CA ALA A 698 9.74 1.69 -19.68
C ALA A 698 10.37 0.82 -18.59
N TYR A 699 10.17 1.22 -17.35
CA TYR A 699 10.43 0.45 -16.13
C TYR A 699 9.10 -0.12 -15.67
N VAL A 700 9.01 -1.44 -15.48
CA VAL A 700 7.77 -2.12 -15.09
C VAL A 700 7.98 -2.84 -13.77
N ALA A 701 7.02 -2.76 -12.86
CA ALA A 701 6.98 -3.51 -11.61
C ALA A 701 5.65 -4.28 -11.49
N ASN A 702 5.69 -5.52 -11.00
CA ASN A 702 4.53 -6.42 -10.97
C ASN A 702 4.42 -7.21 -9.66
N VAL A 703 3.19 -7.30 -9.13
CA VAL A 703 2.79 -8.25 -8.09
C VAL A 703 1.38 -8.76 -8.41
N GLY A 704 1.22 -10.07 -8.60
CA GLY A 704 -0.05 -10.70 -9.00
C GLY A 704 -0.08 -11.06 -10.49
N ASP A 705 -1.28 -11.18 -11.05
CA ASP A 705 -1.55 -11.63 -12.42
C ASP A 705 -2.28 -10.59 -13.31
N SER A 706 -2.42 -9.35 -12.82
CA SER A 706 -2.45 -8.19 -13.72
C SER A 706 -1.19 -8.18 -14.60
N ARG A 707 -1.32 -7.77 -15.87
CA ARG A 707 -0.26 -7.90 -16.88
C ARG A 707 0.14 -6.56 -17.49
N THR A 708 1.43 -6.44 -17.81
CA THR A 708 1.93 -5.46 -18.79
C THR A 708 2.40 -6.19 -20.05
N TYR A 709 1.98 -5.69 -21.21
CA TYR A 709 2.38 -6.17 -22.54
C TYR A 709 3.03 -5.03 -23.34
N LEU A 710 3.97 -5.38 -24.22
CA LEU A 710 4.45 -4.54 -25.31
C LEU A 710 3.93 -5.08 -26.64
N TYR A 711 3.22 -4.25 -27.41
CA TYR A 711 2.98 -4.49 -28.83
C TYR A 711 3.96 -3.68 -29.67
N ARG A 712 4.67 -4.35 -30.57
CA ARG A 712 5.60 -3.74 -31.53
C ARG A 712 5.37 -4.39 -32.90
N LYS A 713 4.97 -3.59 -33.89
CA LYS A 713 4.44 -4.08 -35.17
C LYS A 713 5.32 -5.09 -35.94
N PRO A 714 6.66 -5.01 -35.92
CA PRO A 714 7.54 -6.06 -36.47
C PRO A 714 7.59 -7.40 -35.71
N THR A 715 7.23 -7.43 -34.42
CA THR A 715 7.40 -8.59 -33.53
C THR A 715 6.10 -9.15 -32.93
N GLY A 716 4.98 -8.45 -33.11
CA GLY A 716 3.69 -8.82 -32.53
C GLY A 716 3.54 -8.34 -31.08
N LEU A 717 2.69 -9.04 -30.32
CA LEU A 717 2.46 -8.83 -28.90
C LEU A 717 3.43 -9.67 -28.05
N THR A 718 4.02 -9.04 -27.03
CA THR A 718 4.92 -9.69 -26.07
C THR A 718 4.47 -9.36 -24.65
N LYS A 719 4.15 -10.37 -23.83
CA LYS A 719 3.94 -10.18 -22.39
C LYS A 719 5.27 -9.87 -21.71
N ILE A 720 5.31 -8.78 -20.92
CA ILE A 720 6.52 -8.34 -20.19
C ILE A 720 6.57 -8.95 -18.79
N THR A 721 5.41 -9.09 -18.14
CA THR A 721 5.29 -9.50 -16.74
C THR A 721 5.04 -11.00 -16.58
N ASN A 722 5.58 -11.58 -15.51
CA ASN A 722 5.19 -12.91 -15.05
C ASN A 722 3.95 -12.81 -14.16
N ASP A 723 3.05 -13.77 -14.28
CA ASP A 723 1.81 -13.83 -13.51
C ASP A 723 2.06 -14.60 -12.22
N HIS A 724 1.76 -14.03 -11.05
CA HIS A 724 1.95 -14.72 -9.76
C HIS A 724 0.76 -15.61 -9.40
N SER A 725 0.33 -16.44 -10.36
CA SER A 725 -0.78 -17.38 -10.24
C SER A 725 -0.35 -18.84 -10.31
N VAL A 726 -1.07 -19.71 -9.59
CA VAL A 726 -0.83 -21.15 -9.54
C VAL A 726 -0.87 -21.76 -10.94
N VAL A 727 -1.70 -21.24 -11.84
CA VAL A 727 -1.87 -21.78 -13.20
C VAL A 727 -0.75 -21.34 -14.13
N ALA A 728 -0.25 -20.10 -14.01
CA ALA A 728 0.95 -19.68 -14.72
C ALA A 728 2.16 -20.56 -14.35
N SER A 729 2.36 -20.84 -13.05
CA SER A 729 3.42 -21.76 -12.61
C SER A 729 3.26 -23.20 -13.15
N LEU A 730 2.05 -23.64 -13.52
CA LEU A 730 1.83 -24.93 -14.20
C LEU A 730 2.17 -24.87 -15.69
N VAL A 731 1.94 -23.72 -16.36
CA VAL A 731 2.39 -23.47 -17.74
C VAL A 731 3.92 -23.40 -17.80
N ASP A 732 4.55 -22.63 -16.92
CA ASP A 732 6.01 -22.43 -16.87
C ASP A 732 6.75 -23.74 -16.56
N ALA A 733 6.14 -24.62 -15.76
CA ALA A 733 6.64 -25.97 -15.48
C ALA A 733 6.33 -27.00 -16.59
N GLY A 734 5.62 -26.62 -17.66
CA GLY A 734 5.23 -27.52 -18.76
C GLY A 734 4.23 -28.61 -18.37
N ILE A 735 3.47 -28.41 -17.27
CA ILE A 735 2.50 -29.38 -16.74
C ILE A 735 1.15 -29.27 -17.47
N ILE A 736 0.81 -28.08 -17.96
CA ILE A 736 -0.33 -27.80 -18.84
C ILE A 736 0.15 -26.96 -20.05
N GLN A 737 -0.63 -26.91 -21.12
CA GLN A 737 -0.31 -26.07 -22.27
C GLN A 737 -0.56 -24.59 -21.95
N PRO A 738 0.15 -23.63 -22.59
CA PRO A 738 -0.12 -22.20 -22.41
C PRO A 738 -1.58 -21.82 -22.68
N ASP A 739 -2.23 -22.52 -23.61
CA ASP A 739 -3.60 -22.30 -24.03
C ASP A 739 -4.66 -22.84 -23.03
N ASP A 740 -4.25 -23.69 -22.08
CA ASP A 740 -5.12 -24.24 -21.04
C ASP A 740 -5.45 -23.20 -19.94
N ILE A 741 -4.62 -22.16 -19.77
CA ILE A 741 -4.72 -21.16 -18.71
C ILE A 741 -6.12 -20.52 -18.64
N TYR A 742 -6.69 -20.16 -19.80
CA TYR A 742 -8.00 -19.54 -19.97
C TYR A 742 -9.19 -20.45 -19.58
N THR A 743 -8.96 -21.74 -19.34
CA THR A 743 -10.03 -22.72 -19.04
C THR A 743 -9.79 -23.50 -17.75
N HIS A 744 -8.61 -23.36 -17.14
CA HIS A 744 -8.25 -24.13 -15.96
C HIS A 744 -9.08 -23.73 -14.73
N PRO A 745 -9.67 -24.67 -13.96
CA PRO A 745 -10.61 -24.39 -12.87
C PRO A 745 -9.98 -23.73 -11.61
N LYS A 746 -8.71 -23.30 -11.71
CA LYS A 746 -7.99 -22.56 -10.67
C LYS A 746 -7.36 -21.26 -11.20
N ARG A 747 -7.76 -20.76 -12.37
CA ARG A 747 -7.12 -19.60 -13.03
C ARG A 747 -6.96 -18.39 -12.09
N ASN A 748 -8.02 -18.03 -11.37
CA ASN A 748 -8.05 -16.96 -10.35
C ASN A 748 -7.39 -17.35 -9.00
N GLN A 749 -6.37 -18.22 -8.97
CA GLN A 749 -5.62 -18.56 -7.74
C GLN A 749 -4.23 -17.93 -7.77
N ILE A 750 -4.12 -16.70 -7.29
CA ILE A 750 -2.84 -16.02 -7.05
C ILE A 750 -2.15 -16.50 -5.77
N TYR A 751 -0.81 -16.47 -5.76
CA TYR A 751 0.04 -16.77 -4.60
C TYR A 751 0.87 -15.57 -4.12
N ARG A 752 0.79 -14.43 -4.82
CA ARG A 752 1.41 -13.17 -4.43
C ARG A 752 0.45 -12.01 -4.73
N SER A 753 0.21 -11.16 -3.74
CA SER A 753 -0.63 -9.95 -3.83
C SER A 753 -0.13 -8.91 -2.82
N LEU A 754 -0.47 -7.65 -3.05
CA LEU A 754 -0.26 -6.61 -2.04
C LEU A 754 -1.22 -6.83 -0.86
N GLY A 755 -0.73 -6.67 0.36
CA GLY A 755 -1.53 -6.66 1.58
C GLY A 755 -1.55 -7.97 2.39
N GLU A 756 -1.19 -9.10 1.79
CA GLU A 756 -1.13 -10.40 2.48
C GLU A 756 0.00 -10.45 3.53
N LYS A 757 1.17 -9.90 3.18
CA LYS A 757 2.43 -10.01 3.93
C LYS A 757 3.04 -8.62 4.18
N PRO A 758 3.84 -8.40 5.25
CA PRO A 758 4.45 -7.09 5.52
C PRO A 758 5.39 -6.60 4.40
N MET A 759 6.17 -7.52 3.82
CA MET A 759 7.00 -7.32 2.64
C MET A 759 6.51 -8.22 1.50
N VAL A 760 6.76 -7.84 0.26
CA VAL A 760 6.35 -8.61 -0.92
C VAL A 760 7.44 -8.61 -1.97
N ASP A 761 7.71 -9.77 -2.58
CA ASP A 761 8.68 -9.84 -3.68
C ASP A 761 8.10 -9.10 -4.91
N VAL A 762 8.78 -8.07 -5.39
CA VAL A 762 8.36 -7.28 -6.57
C VAL A 762 9.16 -7.72 -7.78
N ASP A 763 8.50 -8.28 -8.80
CA ASP A 763 9.15 -8.56 -10.08
C ASP A 763 9.34 -7.23 -10.82
N SER A 764 10.54 -6.96 -11.33
CA SER A 764 10.84 -5.72 -12.06
C SER A 764 11.52 -5.98 -13.42
N PHE A 765 11.18 -5.15 -14.41
CA PHE A 765 11.57 -5.30 -15.81
C PHE A 765 11.95 -3.95 -16.42
N LYS A 766 12.82 -3.98 -17.43
CA LYS A 766 13.29 -2.78 -18.15
C LYS A 766 13.19 -3.01 -19.65
N VAL A 767 12.46 -2.14 -20.36
CA VAL A 767 12.09 -2.32 -21.77
C VAL A 767 12.43 -1.07 -22.56
N ALA A 768 13.25 -1.23 -23.61
CA ALA A 768 13.57 -0.15 -24.55
C ALA A 768 12.44 0.04 -25.57
N LEU A 769 11.86 1.24 -25.57
CA LEU A 769 10.75 1.67 -26.42
C LEU A 769 11.23 2.23 -27.76
N GLN A 770 10.35 2.21 -28.75
CA GLN A 770 10.52 2.75 -30.09
C GLN A 770 9.24 3.50 -30.50
N PRO A 771 9.32 4.47 -31.43
CA PRO A 771 8.13 5.05 -32.05
C PRO A 771 7.23 3.97 -32.68
N GLU A 772 5.92 4.14 -32.57
CA GLU A 772 4.86 3.19 -32.93
C GLU A 772 4.74 1.93 -32.04
N ASP A 773 5.50 1.82 -30.95
CA ASP A 773 5.20 0.85 -29.89
C ASP A 773 3.91 1.21 -29.15
N LYS A 774 3.22 0.19 -28.63
CA LYS A 774 2.12 0.35 -27.68
C LYS A 774 2.37 -0.49 -26.43
N LEU A 775 2.40 0.15 -25.27
CA LEU A 775 2.37 -0.53 -23.98
C LEU A 775 0.90 -0.70 -23.55
N LEU A 776 0.54 -1.88 -23.06
CA LEU A 776 -0.80 -2.19 -22.51
C LEU A 776 -0.64 -2.71 -21.09
N LEU A 777 -1.26 -2.05 -20.12
CA LEU A 777 -1.43 -2.54 -18.75
C LEU A 777 -2.89 -2.98 -18.57
N CYS A 778 -3.15 -4.14 -17.97
CA CYS A 778 -4.51 -4.65 -17.77
C CYS A 778 -4.71 -5.57 -16.56
N THR A 779 -5.93 -5.59 -16.00
CA THR A 779 -6.39 -6.62 -15.04
C THR A 779 -6.71 -7.96 -15.71
N ASP A 780 -6.95 -9.01 -14.91
CA ASP A 780 -7.23 -10.36 -15.40
C ASP A 780 -8.50 -10.43 -16.25
N GLY A 781 -9.54 -9.68 -15.90
CA GLY A 781 -10.79 -9.59 -16.65
C GLY A 781 -10.65 -9.15 -18.12
N LEU A 782 -9.49 -8.59 -18.54
CA LEU A 782 -9.18 -8.49 -19.97
C LEU A 782 -8.69 -9.83 -20.52
N TRP A 783 -7.53 -10.31 -20.02
CA TRP A 783 -6.82 -11.40 -20.67
C TRP A 783 -7.51 -12.76 -20.48
N ASP A 784 -8.27 -12.94 -19.40
CA ASP A 784 -9.07 -14.14 -19.17
C ASP A 784 -10.24 -14.25 -20.17
N MET A 785 -10.83 -13.11 -20.56
CA MET A 785 -11.91 -13.03 -21.55
C MET A 785 -11.40 -12.90 -23.00
N VAL A 786 -10.20 -12.37 -23.21
CA VAL A 786 -9.64 -12.03 -24.53
C VAL A 786 -8.23 -12.60 -24.67
N ARG A 787 -8.10 -13.64 -25.49
CA ARG A 787 -6.81 -14.29 -25.80
C ARG A 787 -5.83 -13.33 -26.49
N ASP A 788 -4.54 -13.51 -26.22
CA ASP A 788 -3.43 -12.68 -26.72
C ASP A 788 -3.49 -12.33 -28.23
N PRO A 789 -3.81 -13.25 -29.17
CA PRO A 789 -3.91 -12.90 -30.60
C PRO A 789 -5.01 -11.88 -30.93
N SER A 790 -6.11 -11.88 -30.16
CA SER A 790 -7.19 -10.89 -30.29
C SER A 790 -6.77 -9.54 -29.70
N ILE A 791 -6.03 -9.54 -28.59
CA ILE A 791 -5.41 -8.33 -28.01
C ILE A 791 -4.42 -7.72 -29.02
N GLU A 792 -3.57 -8.54 -29.65
CA GLU A 792 -2.66 -8.09 -30.71
C GLU A 792 -3.40 -7.46 -31.89
N GLN A 793 -4.44 -8.13 -32.40
CA GLN A 793 -5.23 -7.62 -33.51
C GLN A 793 -5.85 -6.26 -33.18
N ILE A 794 -6.36 -6.05 -31.96
CA ILE A 794 -6.94 -4.76 -31.53
C ILE A 794 -5.84 -3.68 -31.44
N LEU A 795 -4.69 -3.97 -30.83
CA LEU A 795 -3.56 -3.03 -30.71
C LEU A 795 -2.99 -2.62 -32.08
N ASN A 796 -2.96 -3.54 -33.04
CA ASN A 796 -2.53 -3.29 -34.43
C ASN A 796 -3.54 -2.48 -35.24
N THR A 797 -4.84 -2.81 -35.15
CA THR A 797 -5.87 -2.27 -36.05
C THR A 797 -6.50 -0.96 -35.61
N VAL A 798 -6.53 -0.66 -34.30
CA VAL A 798 -7.10 0.59 -33.77
C VAL A 798 -5.96 1.58 -33.49
N PRO A 799 -5.82 2.72 -34.20
CA PRO A 799 -4.67 3.61 -33.99
C PRO A 799 -4.73 4.34 -32.66
N ASP A 800 -5.84 5.03 -32.37
CA ASP A 800 -6.03 5.87 -31.19
C ASP A 800 -6.08 5.06 -29.88
N PRO A 801 -5.27 5.38 -28.86
CA PRO A 801 -5.27 4.67 -27.57
C PRO A 801 -6.62 4.66 -26.84
N SER A 802 -7.41 5.73 -26.92
CA SER A 802 -8.73 5.78 -26.26
C SER A 802 -9.77 4.87 -26.92
N GLN A 803 -9.78 4.80 -28.25
CA GLN A 803 -10.55 3.83 -29.03
C GLN A 803 -10.01 2.41 -28.85
N THR A 804 -8.70 2.24 -28.71
CA THR A 804 -8.08 0.94 -28.43
C THR A 804 -8.55 0.40 -27.08
N GLY A 805 -8.53 1.23 -26.03
CA GLY A 805 -9.09 0.88 -24.72
C GLY A 805 -10.59 0.55 -24.79
N ASN A 806 -11.39 1.32 -25.52
CA ASN A 806 -12.80 0.98 -25.78
C ASN A 806 -12.97 -0.40 -26.44
N ALA A 807 -12.13 -0.73 -27.43
CA ALA A 807 -12.19 -1.99 -28.17
C ALA A 807 -11.77 -3.19 -27.31
N LEU A 808 -10.74 -3.04 -26.46
CA LEU A 808 -10.31 -4.07 -25.51
C LEU A 808 -11.40 -4.37 -24.46
N ILE A 809 -11.98 -3.33 -23.84
CA ILE A 809 -13.10 -3.48 -22.91
C ILE A 809 -14.30 -4.15 -23.61
N LYS A 810 -14.62 -3.71 -24.82
CA LYS A 810 -15.71 -4.30 -25.60
C LYS A 810 -15.47 -5.80 -25.84
N ALA A 811 -14.26 -6.18 -26.26
CA ALA A 811 -13.91 -7.58 -26.50
C ALA A 811 -14.01 -8.43 -25.22
N ALA A 812 -13.63 -7.89 -24.06
CA ALA A 812 -13.76 -8.60 -22.78
C ALA A 812 -15.23 -8.82 -22.37
N LEU A 813 -16.10 -7.82 -22.61
CA LEU A 813 -17.54 -7.94 -22.39
C LEU A 813 -18.18 -8.94 -23.37
N GLU A 814 -17.77 -8.94 -24.64
CA GLU A 814 -18.22 -9.91 -25.65
C GLU A 814 -17.68 -11.34 -25.38
N GLY A 815 -16.51 -11.48 -24.75
CA GLY A 815 -15.95 -12.76 -24.30
C GLY A 815 -16.67 -13.36 -23.08
N GLY A 816 -17.41 -12.55 -22.32
CA GLY A 816 -18.28 -12.99 -21.23
C GLY A 816 -18.44 -11.99 -20.08
N GLY A 817 -17.49 -11.07 -19.93
CA GLY A 817 -17.47 -10.05 -18.88
C GLY A 817 -17.62 -10.63 -17.48
N GLU A 818 -16.87 -11.71 -17.17
CA GLU A 818 -16.99 -12.43 -15.89
C GLU A 818 -16.55 -11.60 -14.68
N ASP A 819 -15.55 -10.74 -14.87
CA ASP A 819 -14.99 -9.90 -13.80
C ASP A 819 -14.87 -8.41 -14.21
N ASN A 820 -14.34 -7.59 -13.30
CA ASN A 820 -13.95 -6.21 -13.52
C ASN A 820 -12.82 -6.14 -14.57
N VAL A 821 -12.84 -5.12 -15.43
CA VAL A 821 -11.91 -5.01 -16.57
C VAL A 821 -11.35 -3.60 -16.65
N SER A 822 -10.04 -3.46 -16.50
CA SER A 822 -9.34 -2.19 -16.59
C SER A 822 -8.13 -2.27 -17.51
N VAL A 823 -7.93 -1.21 -18.30
CA VAL A 823 -6.89 -1.10 -19.31
C VAL A 823 -6.28 0.30 -19.36
N ILE A 824 -4.96 0.38 -19.53
CA ILE A 824 -4.23 1.57 -19.95
C ILE A 824 -3.44 1.21 -21.21
N VAL A 825 -3.69 1.94 -22.30
CA VAL A 825 -2.92 1.87 -23.55
C VAL A 825 -2.07 3.12 -23.65
N VAL A 826 -0.75 2.95 -23.83
CA VAL A 826 0.22 4.03 -24.05
C VAL A 826 0.89 3.82 -25.40
N HIS A 827 0.62 4.69 -26.37
CA HIS A 827 1.24 4.70 -27.70
C HIS A 827 2.40 5.67 -27.71
N ILE A 828 3.57 5.18 -28.13
CA ILE A 828 4.81 5.94 -28.20
C ILE A 828 4.92 6.57 -29.58
N THR A 829 4.97 7.89 -29.65
CA THR A 829 5.01 8.66 -30.91
C THR A 829 6.25 9.55 -30.97
N GLU A 830 6.63 10.03 -32.16
CA GLU A 830 7.70 11.03 -32.28
C GLU A 830 7.15 12.43 -31.93
N ALA A 831 7.79 13.15 -31.03
CA ALA A 831 7.37 14.49 -30.61
C ALA A 831 7.62 15.50 -31.74
N THR A 832 6.61 15.69 -32.60
CA THR A 832 6.68 16.55 -33.79
C THR A 832 6.64 18.05 -33.49
N GLN A 833 6.29 18.46 -32.26
CA GLN A 833 6.42 19.83 -31.74
C GLN A 833 6.76 19.82 -30.25
N ARG A 834 7.38 20.89 -29.75
CA ARG A 834 7.52 21.15 -28.31
C ARG A 834 6.17 21.59 -27.73
N THR A 835 5.39 20.65 -27.21
CA THR A 835 4.29 20.94 -26.29
C THR A 835 4.85 21.59 -25.03
N GLY A 836 4.39 22.78 -24.67
CA GLY A 836 4.82 23.46 -23.44
C GLY A 836 4.15 22.89 -22.19
N MET A 837 4.38 21.62 -21.84
CA MET A 837 3.79 20.99 -20.65
C MET A 837 4.56 21.37 -19.38
N THR A 838 4.24 22.53 -18.82
CA THR A 838 4.76 22.97 -17.52
C THR A 838 4.08 22.21 -16.37
N GLY A 839 4.64 21.07 -15.98
CA GLY A 839 4.23 20.28 -14.81
C GLY A 839 3.66 18.90 -15.14
N VAL A 840 3.01 18.29 -14.15
CA VAL A 840 2.43 16.94 -14.26
C VAL A 840 0.96 17.03 -14.67
N GLN A 841 0.63 16.45 -15.82
CA GLN A 841 -0.73 16.26 -16.29
C GLN A 841 -1.30 14.94 -15.75
N LEU A 842 -2.27 15.04 -14.84
CA LEU A 842 -3.09 13.90 -14.43
C LEU A 842 -4.09 13.56 -15.55
N LEU A 843 -4.10 12.30 -15.99
CA LEU A 843 -4.94 11.79 -17.09
C LEU A 843 -6.09 10.93 -16.56
N ALA A 844 -5.81 10.10 -15.55
CA ALA A 844 -6.80 9.27 -14.86
C ALA A 844 -6.41 9.03 -13.40
N ARG A 845 -7.42 8.86 -12.54
CA ARG A 845 -7.28 8.54 -11.11
C ARG A 845 -8.36 7.52 -10.71
N PRO A 846 -8.23 6.80 -9.58
CA PRO A 846 -9.27 5.92 -9.07
C PRO A 846 -10.62 6.62 -8.92
N GLU A 847 -11.70 5.89 -9.18
CA GLU A 847 -13.06 6.43 -9.02
C GLU A 847 -13.31 6.81 -7.57
N SER A 848 -13.81 8.03 -7.36
CA SER A 848 -14.21 8.48 -6.02
C SER A 848 -15.50 7.75 -5.64
N PRO A 849 -15.56 6.99 -4.54
CA PRO A 849 -16.70 6.13 -4.22
C PRO A 849 -18.01 6.93 -4.19
N GLN A 850 -18.95 6.54 -5.06
CA GLN A 850 -20.31 7.05 -5.04
C GLN A 850 -21.14 6.16 -4.10
N TRP A 851 -21.44 6.67 -2.91
CA TRP A 851 -22.47 6.06 -2.09
C TRP A 851 -23.83 6.25 -2.77
N PRO A 852 -24.67 5.21 -2.86
CA PRO A 852 -26.08 5.41 -3.21
C PRO A 852 -26.73 6.35 -2.17
N PRO A 853 -27.71 7.19 -2.56
CA PRO A 853 -28.41 8.03 -1.61
C PRO A 853 -29.11 7.18 -0.55
N ALA A 854 -29.08 7.66 0.69
CA ALA A 854 -29.61 7.00 1.89
C ALA A 854 -31.13 7.13 2.03
#